data_AF-A0A3B9PTW4-F1
#
_entry.id   AF-A0A3B9PTW4-F1
#
_cell.length_a   1.000
_cell.length_b   1.000
_cell.length_c   1.000
_cell.angle_alpha   90.00
_cell.angle_beta   90.00
_cell.angle_gamma   90.00
#
_symmetry.space_group_name_H-M   'P 1'
#
loop_
_entity.id
_entity.type
_entity.pdbx_description
1 polymer ?
#
loop_
_entity_poly.entity_id
_entity_poly.type
_entity_poly.pdbx_seq_one_letter_code
_entity_poly.pdbx_strand_id
1 'polypeptide(L)'
;MLKSLLSTLVVLTLAAIPAQALVGPDTGGLDTEPGLRLRIYSIGQAFDPALPLQPGQSANVDLTVQDVMVEANAIFQDKQELTAENEEKINNHYVAEWSGWVKAAKKGKYIIHIDTNAQTILSVADITETTQADQNSGNMTTTVELELEAAWHPIRLVQKVAEEKNQPIRLSWKQPGTSKNEPSTALDSKSLLAPKFYFRPTQVGKKLLVEGGSRPGLGKKLTRVHPGYRVTNIRPGGMEMPVGGLGMLPDGRLAVARFDAQVLRAPKPTEAPNGELWLISNPTSDDPTKIKGEKIAEGLFEPSGLKVLGEDIYVSQRHEITKFSFSKQHKKWNQMAVSKGWETNDFHQISAGLPWQPGPTKNHPGFFYMSRGAGLGRGQNPPDHGAVYRIDLSKPADGNYEVLSGGHRTPNGLGLNTAGECFVIDNQGGWTPSNEINHIKKGKFYGYYQRHNPPNAYGSPFQPKEQHGVKGVTPPAIHLPQNEIGNSPTELLLFPKGHRFEGQMAMGDMRYGGLNRLFLEEVDGVWQGCAMRFTQGLEAGPNRIFFGPDGSLYVGGIGGRHAGTWFWINPKTHKPTYGGLERLTPSGEEVFEIDHMKATKNGFILTFTKPVAKEWLEHPEHYDMAQWTYLSTGRYGGPKVDESDLEVTKAVASSDGLSVALSVPNIKEGYCIQLTTNPVSRTGEAIWSGDVWYTLNRRPI
;
A
#
# COMPACT_ATOMS: atom_id res chain seq x y z
N MET A 1 -38.70 62.95 -66.96
CA MET A 1 -37.55 62.26 -66.33
C MET A 1 -38.09 61.30 -65.28
N LEU A 2 -38.20 60.02 -65.63
CA LEU A 2 -38.55 58.92 -64.72
C LEU A 2 -37.37 57.93 -64.79
N LYS A 3 -36.74 57.59 -63.66
CA LYS A 3 -35.74 56.52 -63.57
C LYS A 3 -36.18 55.52 -62.51
N SER A 4 -36.14 54.26 -62.90
CA SER A 4 -36.67 53.06 -62.26
C SER A 4 -35.82 52.56 -61.09
N LEU A 5 -36.50 51.91 -60.15
CA LEU A 5 -35.96 51.05 -59.10
C LEU A 5 -35.19 49.86 -59.69
N LEU A 6 -34.06 49.50 -59.08
CA LEU A 6 -33.62 48.11 -58.94
C LEU A 6 -33.10 47.91 -57.51
N SER A 7 -33.68 46.92 -56.85
CA SER A 7 -33.44 46.49 -55.47
C SER A 7 -32.30 45.45 -55.41
N THR A 8 -31.36 45.63 -54.50
CA THR A 8 -30.32 44.62 -54.18
C THR A 8 -30.61 44.01 -52.82
N LEU A 9 -30.98 42.73 -52.83
CA LEU A 9 -31.23 41.91 -51.64
C LEU A 9 -29.88 41.38 -51.12
N VAL A 10 -29.45 41.80 -49.93
CA VAL A 10 -28.27 41.23 -49.24
C VAL A 10 -28.78 40.13 -48.30
N VAL A 11 -28.50 38.88 -48.63
CA VAL A 11 -28.70 37.72 -47.76
C VAL A 11 -27.50 37.64 -46.82
N LEU A 12 -27.68 37.97 -45.54
CA LEU A 12 -26.71 37.67 -44.48
C LEU A 12 -26.88 36.20 -44.06
N THR A 13 -26.01 35.31 -44.54
CA THR A 13 -25.80 33.99 -43.95
C THR A 13 -24.95 34.16 -42.69
N LEU A 14 -25.58 34.04 -41.51
CA LEU A 14 -24.83 33.83 -40.25
C LEU A 14 -24.17 32.45 -40.31
N ALA A 15 -22.88 32.42 -40.60
CA ALA A 15 -22.06 31.23 -40.38
C ALA A 15 -21.99 30.99 -38.87
N ALA A 16 -22.60 29.89 -38.40
CA ALA A 16 -22.43 29.42 -37.04
C ALA A 16 -20.95 29.05 -36.82
N ILE A 17 -20.23 29.85 -36.04
CA ILE A 17 -18.90 29.49 -35.55
C ILE A 17 -19.08 28.24 -34.68
N PRO A 18 -18.43 27.11 -34.99
CA PRO A 18 -18.55 25.92 -34.15
C PRO A 18 -18.06 26.26 -32.74
N ALA A 19 -18.88 26.00 -31.73
CA ALA A 19 -18.50 26.17 -30.34
C ALA A 19 -17.22 25.37 -30.09
N GLN A 20 -16.15 26.07 -29.70
CA GLN A 20 -14.87 25.44 -29.46
C GLN A 20 -15.03 24.47 -28.29
N ALA A 21 -14.77 23.18 -28.55
CA ALA A 21 -14.92 22.14 -27.53
C ALA A 21 -14.00 22.47 -26.35
N LEU A 22 -14.54 22.42 -25.13
CA LEU A 22 -13.75 22.61 -23.92
C LEU A 22 -12.61 21.58 -23.87
N VAL A 23 -11.39 22.06 -23.60
CA VAL A 23 -10.25 21.21 -23.28
C VAL A 23 -10.62 20.35 -22.06
N GLY A 24 -10.26 19.07 -22.07
CA GLY A 24 -10.51 18.17 -20.94
C GLY A 24 -9.84 18.65 -19.63
N PRO A 25 -10.24 18.10 -18.47
CA PRO A 25 -9.60 18.45 -17.21
C PRO A 25 -8.10 18.12 -17.23
N ASP A 26 -7.31 18.83 -16.41
CA ASP A 26 -5.98 18.32 -16.06
C ASP A 26 -6.14 17.10 -15.16
N THR A 27 -5.87 15.93 -15.72
CA THR A 27 -5.98 14.64 -15.04
C THR A 27 -4.66 14.20 -14.41
N GLY A 28 -3.56 14.95 -14.60
CA GLY A 28 -2.22 14.50 -14.21
C GLY A 28 -1.76 13.23 -14.94
N GLY A 29 -2.33 12.95 -16.12
CA GLY A 29 -2.03 11.76 -16.93
C GLY A 29 -2.92 10.54 -16.66
N LEU A 30 -3.98 10.70 -15.85
CA LEU A 30 -4.99 9.67 -15.63
C LEU A 30 -5.94 9.58 -16.84
N ASP A 31 -6.27 8.36 -17.22
CA ASP A 31 -7.42 8.11 -18.10
C ASP A 31 -8.71 8.48 -17.34
N THR A 32 -9.75 8.90 -18.04
CA THR A 32 -11.03 9.28 -17.42
C THR A 32 -12.19 8.48 -17.99
N GLU A 33 -13.26 8.38 -17.20
CA GLU A 33 -14.54 7.79 -17.59
C GLU A 33 -15.72 8.66 -17.12
N PRO A 34 -16.89 8.62 -17.79
CA PRO A 34 -18.06 9.40 -17.39
C PRO A 34 -18.55 9.03 -15.98
N GLY A 35 -18.83 10.05 -15.15
CA GLY A 35 -19.34 9.88 -13.79
C GLY A 35 -18.45 10.48 -12.69
N LEU A 36 -18.63 10.05 -11.44
CA LEU A 36 -17.78 10.38 -10.28
C LEU A 36 -17.31 9.11 -9.58
N ARG A 37 -16.11 9.15 -9.00
CA ARG A 37 -15.63 8.06 -8.14
C ARG A 37 -16.32 8.16 -6.78
N LEU A 38 -17.08 7.14 -6.41
CA LEU A 38 -17.69 6.96 -5.09
C LEU A 38 -16.83 6.03 -4.22
N ARG A 39 -16.50 6.48 -3.01
CA ARG A 39 -15.87 5.67 -1.95
C ARG A 39 -16.74 5.64 -0.70
N ILE A 40 -16.95 4.47 -0.11
CA ILE A 40 -17.73 4.32 1.14
C ILE A 40 -16.86 3.72 2.23
N TYR A 41 -16.89 4.33 3.41
CA TYR A 41 -16.15 3.92 4.60
C TYR A 41 -17.14 3.58 5.71
N SER A 42 -17.28 2.31 6.03
CA SER A 42 -18.17 1.79 7.06
C SER A 42 -17.62 2.12 8.44
N ILE A 43 -18.31 2.94 9.22
CA ILE A 43 -17.97 3.19 10.62
C ILE A 43 -18.63 2.15 11.53
N GLY A 44 -19.79 1.62 11.12
CA GLY A 44 -20.44 0.47 11.75
C GLY A 44 -21.06 0.76 13.13
N GLN A 45 -21.01 2.00 13.60
CA GLN A 45 -21.65 2.48 14.82
C GLN A 45 -21.89 3.98 14.73
N ALA A 46 -22.78 4.52 15.55
CA ALA A 46 -22.99 5.97 15.68
C ALA A 46 -21.67 6.69 16.00
N PHE A 47 -21.48 7.88 15.43
CA PHE A 47 -20.24 8.64 15.58
C PHE A 47 -20.46 10.14 15.51
N ASP A 48 -19.52 10.91 16.07
CA ASP A 48 -19.54 12.37 15.94
C ASP A 48 -19.16 12.78 14.50
N PRO A 49 -20.08 13.39 13.73
CA PRO A 49 -19.79 13.83 12.37
C PRO A 49 -18.73 14.94 12.33
N ALA A 50 -18.34 15.59 13.43
CA ALA A 50 -17.19 16.50 13.43
C ALA A 50 -15.86 15.76 13.23
N LEU A 51 -15.76 14.48 13.60
CA LEU A 51 -14.51 13.73 13.52
C LEU A 51 -14.14 13.42 12.06
N PRO A 52 -12.89 13.65 11.64
CA PRO A 52 -12.43 13.26 10.31
C PRO A 52 -12.13 11.76 10.26
N LEU A 53 -12.33 11.16 9.08
CA LEU A 53 -11.84 9.82 8.81
C LEU A 53 -10.32 9.77 8.97
N GLN A 54 -9.80 8.74 9.64
CA GLN A 54 -8.36 8.57 9.76
C GLN A 54 -7.73 8.43 8.35
N PRO A 55 -6.72 9.26 8.01
CA PRO A 55 -6.13 9.27 6.67
C PRO A 55 -5.48 7.94 6.28
N GLY A 56 -5.50 7.63 4.98
CA GLY A 56 -4.77 6.49 4.41
C GLY A 56 -5.52 5.15 4.40
N GLN A 57 -6.72 5.09 4.99
CA GLN A 57 -7.55 3.89 4.97
C GLN A 57 -8.12 3.59 3.57
N SER A 58 -8.14 2.31 3.18
CA SER A 58 -8.90 1.84 2.01
C SER A 58 -10.41 1.83 2.30
N ALA A 59 -11.21 2.21 1.30
CA ALA A 59 -12.67 2.22 1.41
C ALA A 59 -13.25 0.80 1.38
N ASN A 60 -14.44 0.60 1.96
CA ASN A 60 -15.21 -0.64 1.84
C ASN A 60 -15.71 -0.83 0.41
N VAL A 61 -16.14 0.27 -0.23
CA VAL A 61 -16.63 0.31 -1.61
C VAL A 61 -15.84 1.37 -2.37
N ASP A 62 -15.46 1.06 -3.61
CA ASP A 62 -14.86 2.00 -4.55
C ASP A 62 -15.36 1.67 -5.96
N LEU A 63 -16.11 2.58 -6.56
CA LEU A 63 -16.72 2.42 -7.89
C LEU A 63 -16.93 3.77 -8.58
N THR A 64 -17.28 3.76 -9.87
CA THR A 64 -17.69 4.99 -10.59
C THR A 64 -19.20 4.99 -10.73
N VAL A 65 -19.85 6.04 -10.23
CA VAL A 65 -21.28 6.30 -10.36
C VAL A 65 -21.56 7.31 -11.47
N GLN A 66 -22.69 7.18 -12.15
CA GLN A 66 -23.06 8.09 -13.25
C GLN A 66 -23.61 9.45 -12.76
N ASP A 67 -24.07 9.53 -11.53
CA ASP A 67 -24.61 10.74 -10.90
C ASP A 67 -24.35 10.73 -9.37
N VAL A 68 -24.79 11.79 -8.70
CA VAL A 68 -24.78 11.91 -7.24
C VAL A 68 -26.19 11.62 -6.70
N MET A 69 -26.73 10.46 -7.04
CA MET A 69 -27.93 9.91 -6.41
C MET A 69 -27.53 8.65 -5.67
N VAL A 70 -27.56 8.71 -4.33
CA VAL A 70 -27.16 7.57 -3.50
C VAL A 70 -28.32 7.11 -2.67
N GLU A 71 -29.25 6.40 -3.31
CA GLU A 71 -30.16 5.55 -2.54
C GLU A 71 -29.33 4.36 -2.05
N ALA A 72 -29.24 4.17 -0.73
CA ALA A 72 -28.43 3.12 -0.11
C ALA A 72 -28.64 1.77 -0.84
N ASN A 73 -29.90 1.41 -1.11
CA ASN A 73 -30.27 0.17 -1.80
C ASN A 73 -29.80 0.06 -3.27
N ALA A 74 -29.47 1.16 -3.96
CA ALA A 74 -29.07 1.15 -5.38
C ALA A 74 -27.56 0.94 -5.59
N ILE A 75 -26.72 1.33 -4.62
CA ILE A 75 -25.26 1.16 -4.71
C ILE A 75 -24.86 -0.31 -4.60
N PHE A 76 -25.66 -1.11 -3.90
CA PHE A 76 -25.32 -2.48 -3.53
C PHE A 76 -25.79 -3.54 -4.55
N GLN A 77 -26.51 -3.14 -5.61
CA GLN A 77 -27.06 -4.09 -6.59
C GLN A 77 -26.10 -4.46 -7.74
N ASP A 78 -25.00 -3.72 -7.96
CA ASP A 78 -24.10 -3.98 -9.10
C ASP A 78 -22.73 -4.54 -8.68
N LYS A 79 -22.61 -5.86 -8.78
CA LYS A 79 -21.38 -6.67 -9.03
C LYS A 79 -20.12 -6.46 -8.17
N GLN A 80 -20.19 -5.79 -7.03
CA GLN A 80 -19.34 -6.14 -5.90
C GLN A 80 -20.25 -6.84 -4.91
N GLU A 81 -20.27 -8.18 -4.92
CA GLU A 81 -20.99 -8.94 -3.91
C GLU A 81 -20.60 -8.37 -2.54
N LEU A 82 -21.50 -7.66 -1.87
CA LEU A 82 -21.43 -7.48 -0.43
C LEU A 82 -22.13 -8.71 0.15
N THR A 83 -21.71 -9.17 1.33
CA THR A 83 -22.52 -10.18 2.03
C THR A 83 -23.74 -9.46 2.58
N ALA A 84 -24.87 -10.14 2.76
CA ALA A 84 -26.05 -9.54 3.42
C ALA A 84 -25.68 -8.86 4.76
N GLU A 85 -24.69 -9.40 5.49
CA GLU A 85 -24.14 -8.81 6.71
C GLU A 85 -23.39 -7.49 6.49
N ASN A 86 -22.70 -7.32 5.36
CA ASN A 86 -22.05 -6.06 5.00
C ASN A 86 -23.06 -5.03 4.49
N GLU A 87 -24.15 -5.45 3.84
CA GLU A 87 -25.24 -4.57 3.43
C GLU A 87 -25.91 -3.96 4.66
N GLU A 88 -26.26 -4.78 5.66
CA GLU A 88 -26.90 -4.31 6.89
C GLU A 88 -26.00 -3.33 7.70
N LYS A 89 -24.69 -3.60 7.78
CA LYS A 89 -23.73 -2.75 8.52
C LYS A 89 -23.37 -1.45 7.80
N ILE A 90 -23.37 -1.43 6.47
CA ILE A 90 -23.06 -0.22 5.69
C ILE A 90 -24.27 0.70 5.59
N ASN A 91 -25.51 0.22 5.79
CA ASN A 91 -26.71 1.02 5.58
C ASN A 91 -26.89 2.20 6.55
N ASN A 92 -26.31 2.15 7.75
CA ASN A 92 -26.70 3.08 8.82
C ASN A 92 -25.59 4.02 9.32
N HIS A 93 -24.31 3.65 9.18
CA HIS A 93 -23.20 4.40 9.78
C HIS A 93 -21.95 4.41 8.88
N TYR A 94 -21.81 5.43 8.03
CA TYR A 94 -20.73 5.50 7.06
C TYR A 94 -20.33 6.92 6.67
N VAL A 95 -19.15 7.02 6.06
CA VAL A 95 -18.71 8.21 5.32
C VAL A 95 -18.69 7.87 3.83
N ALA A 96 -19.36 8.66 3.01
CA ALA A 96 -19.33 8.53 1.55
C ALA A 96 -18.58 9.71 0.93
N GLU A 97 -17.69 9.43 -0.01
CA GLU A 97 -16.90 10.42 -0.72
C GLU A 97 -17.05 10.27 -2.23
N TRP A 98 -17.51 11.33 -2.90
CA TRP A 98 -17.50 11.45 -4.35
C TRP A 98 -16.35 12.36 -4.78
N SER A 99 -15.68 12.00 -5.87
CA SER A 99 -14.56 12.80 -6.39
C SER A 99 -14.43 12.67 -7.91
N GLY A 100 -14.02 13.75 -8.56
CA GLY A 100 -13.82 13.81 -10.00
C GLY A 100 -13.80 15.25 -10.50
N TRP A 101 -14.35 15.47 -11.69
CA TRP A 101 -14.47 16.78 -12.31
C TRP A 101 -15.90 17.04 -12.78
N VAL A 102 -16.35 18.27 -12.63
CA VAL A 102 -17.62 18.77 -13.15
C VAL A 102 -17.40 19.75 -14.29
N LYS A 103 -18.20 19.66 -15.35
CA LYS A 103 -18.11 20.50 -16.55
C LYS A 103 -18.98 21.75 -16.42
N ALA A 104 -18.37 22.92 -16.25
CA ALA A 104 -19.04 24.20 -16.43
C ALA A 104 -19.00 24.58 -17.91
N ALA A 105 -20.10 24.33 -18.65
CA ALA A 105 -20.16 24.61 -20.08
C ALA A 105 -20.16 26.12 -20.43
N LYS A 106 -20.55 26.97 -19.48
CA LYS A 106 -20.60 28.43 -19.64
C LYS A 106 -20.00 29.09 -18.41
N LYS A 107 -19.35 30.23 -18.60
CA LYS A 107 -18.94 31.09 -17.49
C LYS A 107 -20.19 31.67 -16.81
N GLY A 108 -20.18 31.72 -15.48
CA GLY A 108 -21.13 32.49 -14.69
C GLY A 108 -21.59 31.78 -13.42
N LYS A 109 -22.68 32.30 -12.84
CA LYS A 109 -23.28 31.80 -11.62
C LYS A 109 -24.00 30.45 -11.79
N TYR A 110 -23.51 29.45 -11.08
CA TYR A 110 -24.16 28.17 -10.85
C TYR A 110 -24.78 28.15 -9.46
N ILE A 111 -25.95 27.53 -9.32
CA ILE A 111 -26.62 27.33 -8.03
C ILE A 111 -26.72 25.83 -7.82
N ILE A 112 -25.97 25.29 -6.86
CA ILE A 112 -26.00 23.87 -6.50
C ILE A 112 -26.97 23.66 -5.33
N HIS A 113 -27.84 22.68 -5.45
CA HIS A 113 -28.73 22.21 -4.40
C HIS A 113 -28.25 20.86 -3.89
N ILE A 114 -28.06 20.77 -2.58
CA ILE A 114 -27.66 19.58 -1.85
C ILE A 114 -28.85 19.15 -1.00
N ASP A 115 -29.50 18.04 -1.37
CA ASP A 115 -30.66 17.51 -0.65
C ASP A 115 -30.22 16.36 0.26
N THR A 116 -30.14 16.62 1.57
CA THR A 116 -29.82 15.61 2.59
C THR A 116 -30.07 16.18 3.99
N ASN A 117 -30.18 15.32 5.00
CA ASN A 117 -30.17 15.70 6.41
C ASN A 117 -28.85 15.31 7.13
N ALA A 118 -27.90 14.73 6.41
CA ALA A 118 -26.57 14.38 6.90
C ALA A 118 -25.58 15.55 6.75
N GLN A 119 -24.58 15.64 7.63
CA GLN A 119 -23.50 16.61 7.46
C GLN A 119 -22.78 16.31 6.15
N THR A 120 -22.66 17.32 5.29
CA THR A 120 -22.07 17.17 3.96
C THR A 120 -21.10 18.30 3.66
N ILE A 121 -19.93 17.95 3.13
CA ILE A 121 -18.91 18.90 2.69
C ILE A 121 -18.85 18.84 1.17
N LEU A 122 -19.15 19.94 0.48
CA LEU A 122 -18.99 20.10 -0.96
C LEU A 122 -17.79 20.99 -1.24
N SER A 123 -16.87 20.52 -2.08
CA SER A 123 -15.77 21.33 -2.63
C SER A 123 -15.86 21.34 -4.16
N VAL A 124 -15.89 22.52 -4.77
CA VAL A 124 -15.84 22.71 -6.22
C VAL A 124 -14.83 23.81 -6.53
N ALA A 125 -13.84 23.51 -7.37
CA ALA A 125 -12.67 24.39 -7.56
C ALA A 125 -12.06 24.78 -6.20
N ASP A 126 -11.96 26.07 -5.89
CA ASP A 126 -11.39 26.58 -4.63
C ASP A 126 -12.45 26.86 -3.55
N ILE A 127 -13.73 26.59 -3.82
CA ILE A 127 -14.85 26.84 -2.91
C ILE A 127 -15.16 25.58 -2.13
N THR A 128 -15.31 25.70 -0.80
CA THR A 128 -15.73 24.61 0.08
C THR A 128 -16.87 25.07 0.99
N GLU A 129 -17.96 24.31 1.00
CA GLU A 129 -19.14 24.56 1.82
C GLU A 129 -19.48 23.33 2.67
N THR A 130 -19.96 23.56 3.89
CA THR A 130 -20.34 22.49 4.82
C THR A 130 -21.78 22.68 5.29
N THR A 131 -22.63 21.70 5.01
CA THR A 131 -24.00 21.63 5.53
C THR A 131 -23.98 21.12 6.96
N GLN A 132 -24.87 21.62 7.82
CA GLN A 132 -25.06 21.04 9.15
C GLN A 132 -25.98 19.81 9.08
N ALA A 133 -25.74 18.83 9.95
CA ALA A 133 -26.68 17.73 10.13
C ALA A 133 -27.91 18.25 10.88
N ASP A 134 -29.11 17.96 10.39
CA ASP A 134 -30.35 18.19 11.13
C ASP A 134 -30.94 16.83 11.53
N GLN A 135 -30.94 16.60 12.84
CA GLN A 135 -31.39 15.35 13.43
C GLN A 135 -32.92 15.28 13.58
N ASN A 136 -33.66 16.37 13.37
CA ASN A 136 -35.08 16.48 13.72
C ASN A 136 -36.01 16.71 12.52
N SER A 137 -35.48 16.82 11.29
CA SER A 137 -36.28 17.07 10.08
C SER A 137 -35.99 16.06 8.95
N GLY A 138 -36.86 16.05 7.94
CA GLY A 138 -36.66 15.30 6.69
C GLY A 138 -35.54 15.89 5.83
N ASN A 139 -35.46 15.54 4.53
CA ASN A 139 -34.44 16.10 3.64
C ASN A 139 -34.46 17.64 3.66
N MET A 140 -33.31 18.24 3.94
CA MET A 140 -33.10 19.68 3.81
C MET A 140 -32.35 19.97 2.52
N THR A 141 -32.78 21.00 1.81
CA THR A 141 -32.07 21.52 0.64
C THR A 141 -31.13 22.64 1.08
N THR A 142 -29.82 22.39 1.06
CA THR A 142 -28.83 23.46 1.17
C THR A 142 -28.50 24.00 -0.22
N THR A 143 -28.46 25.32 -0.37
CA THR A 143 -28.15 25.98 -1.64
C THR A 143 -26.76 26.62 -1.57
N VAL A 144 -25.91 26.30 -2.54
CA VAL A 144 -24.56 26.82 -2.69
C VAL A 144 -24.45 27.57 -4.02
N GLU A 145 -24.04 28.83 -3.97
CA GLU A 145 -23.85 29.65 -5.17
C GLU A 145 -22.36 29.71 -5.53
N LEU A 146 -22.03 29.40 -6.78
CA LEU A 146 -20.65 29.34 -7.27
C LEU A 146 -20.53 30.17 -8.55
N GLU A 147 -19.47 30.97 -8.66
CA GLU A 147 -19.05 31.57 -9.94
C GLU A 147 -17.98 30.68 -10.58
N LEU A 148 -18.27 30.12 -11.75
CA LEU A 148 -17.38 29.19 -12.43
C LEU A 148 -16.97 29.72 -13.81
N GLU A 149 -15.71 29.52 -14.18
CA GLU A 149 -15.25 29.70 -15.56
C GLU A 149 -15.74 28.56 -16.46
N ALA A 150 -15.82 28.80 -17.78
CA ALA A 150 -16.16 27.76 -18.75
C ALA A 150 -15.01 26.74 -18.88
N ALA A 151 -15.00 25.72 -18.02
CA ALA A 151 -13.94 24.72 -17.91
C ALA A 151 -14.43 23.47 -17.16
N TRP A 152 -13.55 22.49 -17.01
CA TRP A 152 -13.72 21.41 -16.04
C TRP A 152 -13.12 21.83 -14.70
N HIS A 153 -13.88 21.63 -13.63
CA HIS A 153 -13.49 21.98 -12.27
C HIS A 153 -13.43 20.72 -11.40
N PRO A 154 -12.40 20.55 -10.56
CA PRO A 154 -12.41 19.49 -9.55
C PRO A 154 -13.67 19.61 -8.68
N ILE A 155 -14.32 18.48 -8.42
CA ILE A 155 -15.44 18.36 -7.50
C ILE A 155 -15.15 17.24 -6.49
N ARG A 156 -15.42 17.53 -5.21
CA ARG A 156 -15.39 16.56 -4.12
C ARG A 156 -16.60 16.76 -3.23
N LEU A 157 -17.21 15.66 -2.81
CA LEU A 157 -18.35 15.66 -1.90
C LEU A 157 -18.06 14.64 -0.81
N VAL A 158 -18.29 14.98 0.45
CA VAL A 158 -18.16 14.07 1.59
C VAL A 158 -19.42 14.14 2.42
N GLN A 159 -20.18 13.05 2.49
CA GLN A 159 -21.36 12.92 3.34
C GLN A 159 -21.01 12.05 4.55
N LYS A 160 -21.43 12.47 5.75
CA LYS A 160 -21.27 11.72 7.00
C LYS A 160 -22.63 11.27 7.52
N VAL A 161 -22.97 10.01 7.26
CA VAL A 161 -24.19 9.34 7.72
C VAL A 161 -23.88 8.77 9.10
N ALA A 162 -24.16 9.55 10.13
CA ALA A 162 -23.79 9.27 11.51
C ALA A 162 -24.92 8.62 12.33
N GLU A 163 -26.16 8.63 11.80
CA GLU A 163 -27.37 8.14 12.43
C GLU A 163 -28.25 7.42 11.39
N GLU A 164 -29.03 6.41 11.80
CA GLU A 164 -29.85 5.59 10.87
C GLU A 164 -30.91 6.39 10.09
N LYS A 165 -31.37 7.51 10.66
CA LYS A 165 -32.34 8.43 10.04
C LYS A 165 -31.75 9.31 8.93
N ASN A 166 -30.43 9.27 8.73
CA ASN A 166 -29.78 10.06 7.71
C ASN A 166 -30.14 9.54 6.30
N GLN A 167 -30.66 10.42 5.45
CA GLN A 167 -31.16 10.08 4.13
C GLN A 167 -30.08 10.22 3.04
N PRO A 168 -30.20 9.42 1.95
CA PRO A 168 -29.53 9.60 0.66
C PRO A 168 -29.28 11.05 0.25
N ILE A 169 -28.07 11.35 -0.24
CA ILE A 169 -27.77 12.65 -0.86
C ILE A 169 -28.27 12.70 -2.32
N ARG A 170 -28.82 13.86 -2.71
CA ARG A 170 -29.05 14.22 -4.11
C ARG A 170 -28.37 15.56 -4.42
N LEU A 171 -27.67 15.63 -5.55
CA LEU A 171 -27.04 16.86 -6.03
C LEU A 171 -27.70 17.31 -7.34
N SER A 172 -28.19 18.54 -7.35
CA SER A 172 -28.72 19.17 -8.55
C SER A 172 -28.19 20.59 -8.70
N TRP A 173 -28.30 21.18 -9.90
CA TRP A 173 -27.86 22.55 -10.13
C TRP A 173 -28.78 23.35 -11.07
N LYS A 174 -28.66 24.67 -11.00
CA LYS A 174 -29.10 25.60 -12.04
C LYS A 174 -27.86 26.21 -12.69
N GLN A 175 -27.87 26.28 -14.01
CA GLN A 175 -26.74 26.78 -14.80
C GLN A 175 -26.93 28.28 -15.13
N PRO A 176 -25.86 28.97 -15.57
CA PRO A 176 -25.98 30.36 -16.02
C PRO A 176 -27.02 30.50 -17.16
N GLY A 177 -28.01 31.37 -16.93
CA GLY A 177 -29.10 31.64 -17.87
C GLY A 177 -30.36 30.78 -17.68
N THR A 178 -30.37 29.84 -16.72
CA THR A 178 -31.58 29.13 -16.29
C THR A 178 -32.55 30.11 -15.61
N SER A 179 -33.84 30.05 -15.95
CA SER A 179 -34.83 30.97 -15.36
C SER A 179 -35.07 30.66 -13.88
N LYS A 180 -35.47 31.66 -13.07
CA LYS A 180 -35.70 31.46 -11.62
C LYS A 180 -36.71 30.34 -11.32
N ASN A 181 -37.71 30.17 -12.18
CA ASN A 181 -38.82 29.22 -12.00
C ASN A 181 -38.52 27.83 -12.61
N GLU A 182 -37.45 27.69 -13.36
CA GLU A 182 -37.05 26.41 -13.94
C GLU A 182 -36.45 25.52 -12.84
N PRO A 183 -36.80 24.21 -12.78
CA PRO A 183 -36.27 23.28 -11.78
C PRO A 183 -34.76 23.10 -11.95
N SER A 184 -34.07 22.77 -10.87
CA SER A 184 -32.69 22.32 -10.97
C SER A 184 -32.61 20.96 -11.68
N THR A 185 -31.51 20.73 -12.38
CA THR A 185 -31.23 19.46 -13.06
C THR A 185 -30.21 18.66 -12.27
N ALA A 186 -30.34 17.34 -12.26
CA ALA A 186 -29.33 16.47 -11.67
C ALA A 186 -27.97 16.65 -12.37
N LEU A 187 -26.88 16.56 -11.61
CA LEU A 187 -25.56 16.44 -12.21
C LEU A 187 -25.39 15.00 -12.72
N ASP A 188 -25.43 14.82 -14.04
CA ASP A 188 -25.31 13.51 -14.71
C ASP A 188 -23.93 13.30 -15.36
N SER A 189 -23.72 12.11 -15.91
CA SER A 189 -22.43 11.70 -16.49
C SER A 189 -22.00 12.49 -17.73
N LYS A 190 -22.87 13.31 -18.33
CA LYS A 190 -22.48 14.23 -19.42
C LYS A 190 -21.71 15.43 -18.89
N SER A 191 -21.92 15.75 -17.62
CA SER A 191 -21.28 16.86 -16.91
C SER A 191 -20.24 16.40 -15.88
N LEU A 192 -19.98 15.10 -15.77
CA LEU A 192 -19.10 14.52 -14.76
C LEU A 192 -18.04 13.61 -15.37
N LEU A 193 -16.81 13.71 -14.88
CA LEU A 193 -15.71 12.79 -15.19
C LEU A 193 -15.06 12.28 -13.91
N ALA A 194 -14.77 10.98 -13.90
CA ALA A 194 -14.00 10.32 -12.85
C ALA A 194 -12.65 9.86 -13.43
N PRO A 195 -11.60 9.74 -12.58
CA PRO A 195 -10.43 8.98 -12.98
C PRO A 195 -10.84 7.52 -13.23
N LYS A 196 -10.33 6.93 -14.30
CA LYS A 196 -10.55 5.53 -14.64
C LYS A 196 -9.57 4.66 -13.87
N PHE A 197 -10.09 3.80 -12.99
CA PHE A 197 -9.27 2.87 -12.20
C PHE A 197 -9.35 1.47 -12.78
N TYR A 198 -8.21 0.90 -13.15
CA TYR A 198 -8.11 -0.49 -13.60
C TYR A 198 -8.07 -1.50 -12.45
N PHE A 199 -7.69 -1.03 -11.26
CA PHE A 199 -7.72 -1.80 -10.02
C PHE A 199 -8.14 -0.87 -8.88
N ARG A 200 -9.07 -1.33 -8.04
CA ARG A 200 -9.62 -0.55 -6.93
C ARG A 200 -9.39 -1.30 -5.62
N PRO A 201 -8.37 -0.91 -4.83
CA PRO A 201 -8.10 -1.55 -3.56
C PRO A 201 -9.19 -1.15 -2.56
N THR A 202 -10.07 -2.09 -2.22
CA THR A 202 -11.04 -1.95 -1.13
C THR A 202 -10.55 -2.67 0.12
N GLN A 203 -11.24 -2.51 1.24
CA GLN A 203 -11.02 -3.32 2.42
C GLN A 203 -12.32 -3.44 3.20
N VAL A 204 -12.71 -4.67 3.52
CA VAL A 204 -13.87 -4.95 4.38
C VAL A 204 -13.64 -4.53 5.85
N GLY A 205 -14.68 -4.54 6.67
CA GLY A 205 -14.59 -4.19 8.10
C GLY A 205 -14.65 -2.69 8.41
N LYS A 206 -14.64 -2.38 9.71
CA LYS A 206 -14.82 -1.02 10.27
C LYS A 206 -13.66 -0.09 9.90
N LYS A 207 -13.97 1.19 9.67
CA LYS A 207 -13.02 2.28 9.46
C LYS A 207 -12.98 3.21 10.66
N LEU A 208 -11.79 3.73 10.93
CA LEU A 208 -11.51 4.53 12.12
C LEU A 208 -11.68 6.02 11.84
N LEU A 209 -12.19 6.72 12.83
CA LEU A 209 -12.21 8.18 12.90
C LEU A 209 -11.06 8.66 13.78
N VAL A 210 -10.64 9.91 13.60
CA VAL A 210 -9.59 10.49 14.45
C VAL A 210 -10.17 10.85 15.81
N GLU A 211 -10.04 9.96 16.78
CA GLU A 211 -10.45 10.17 18.18
C GLU A 211 -9.34 10.81 19.03
N GLY A 212 -9.74 11.43 20.15
CA GLY A 212 -8.83 11.99 21.17
C GLY A 212 -8.04 10.92 21.93
N GLY A 213 -6.89 11.26 22.49
CA GLY A 213 -6.06 10.34 23.30
C GLY A 213 -5.03 9.49 22.54
N SER A 214 -5.21 9.26 21.24
CA SER A 214 -4.21 8.59 20.38
C SER A 214 -3.19 9.58 19.79
N ARG A 215 -1.91 9.19 19.74
CA ARG A 215 -0.79 9.97 19.16
C ARG A 215 0.00 9.12 18.17
N PRO A 216 0.81 9.71 17.25
CA PRO A 216 1.73 8.93 16.44
C PRO A 216 2.54 7.96 17.31
N GLY A 217 2.48 6.66 16.96
CA GLY A 217 3.09 5.57 17.71
C GLY A 217 2.17 4.84 18.70
N LEU A 218 0.97 5.36 18.98
CA LEU A 218 -0.05 4.78 19.87
C LEU A 218 -1.44 4.85 19.22
N GLY A 219 -1.90 3.74 18.66
CA GLY A 219 -3.12 3.66 17.84
C GLY A 219 -3.05 4.40 16.50
N LYS A 220 -2.10 5.34 16.33
CA LYS A 220 -1.85 6.07 15.09
C LYS A 220 -0.48 5.75 14.52
N LYS A 221 -0.42 5.71 13.20
CA LYS A 221 0.82 5.60 12.43
C LYS A 221 1.83 6.70 12.82
N LEU A 222 3.12 6.36 12.83
CA LEU A 222 4.21 7.32 12.99
C LEU A 222 4.22 8.35 11.84
N THR A 223 4.73 9.55 12.08
CA THR A 223 4.72 10.65 11.09
C THR A 223 6.10 11.20 10.74
N ARG A 224 7.13 10.85 11.52
CA ARG A 224 8.50 11.35 11.35
C ARG A 224 9.50 10.22 11.26
N VAL A 225 10.72 10.57 10.84
CA VAL A 225 11.86 9.67 10.81
C VAL A 225 12.21 9.25 12.23
N HIS A 226 12.59 7.98 12.40
CA HIS A 226 13.05 7.43 13.67
C HIS A 226 14.23 8.25 14.23
N PRO A 227 14.21 8.70 15.50
CA PRO A 227 15.25 9.59 16.05
C PRO A 227 16.68 9.00 16.00
N GLY A 228 16.79 7.67 16.06
CA GLY A 228 18.04 6.93 15.84
C GLY A 228 18.67 7.08 14.44
N TYR A 229 18.05 7.82 13.51
CA TYR A 229 18.57 8.05 12.16
C TYR A 229 18.41 9.50 11.69
N ARG A 230 19.39 9.93 10.88
CA ARG A 230 19.30 11.12 10.03
C ARG A 230 19.00 10.68 8.60
N VAL A 231 18.00 11.30 7.97
CA VAL A 231 17.67 11.04 6.56
C VAL A 231 18.32 12.07 5.61
N THR A 232 18.96 11.58 4.56
CA THR A 232 19.54 12.40 3.47
C THR A 232 18.99 11.92 2.12
N ASN A 233 18.55 12.84 1.26
CA ASN A 233 18.23 12.51 -0.13
C ASN A 233 19.53 12.33 -0.92
N ILE A 234 19.66 11.23 -1.64
CA ILE A 234 20.88 10.87 -2.38
C ILE A 234 20.62 10.68 -3.88
N ARG A 235 19.61 11.35 -4.43
CA ARG A 235 19.31 11.33 -5.86
C ARG A 235 20.32 12.20 -6.63
N PRO A 236 21.03 11.66 -7.63
CA PRO A 236 21.95 12.45 -8.46
C PRO A 236 21.20 13.58 -9.17
N GLY A 237 21.60 14.82 -8.92
CA GLY A 237 20.97 16.00 -9.55
C GLY A 237 19.46 16.13 -9.30
N GLY A 238 18.93 15.51 -8.23
CA GLY A 238 17.48 15.51 -7.94
C GLY A 238 16.63 14.68 -8.90
N MET A 239 17.25 13.83 -9.73
CA MET A 239 16.54 12.96 -10.68
C MET A 239 15.51 12.08 -9.98
N GLU A 240 14.30 11.96 -10.53
CA GLU A 240 13.29 11.02 -10.04
C GLU A 240 13.83 9.58 -10.14
N MET A 241 13.76 8.80 -9.06
CA MET A 241 14.32 7.44 -8.97
C MET A 241 13.24 6.49 -8.44
N PRO A 242 12.36 5.94 -9.30
CA PRO A 242 11.46 4.84 -8.94
C PRO A 242 12.26 3.54 -8.86
N VAL A 243 12.61 3.13 -7.64
CA VAL A 243 13.60 2.07 -7.42
C VAL A 243 12.97 0.69 -7.37
N GLY A 244 13.50 -0.22 -8.18
CA GLY A 244 13.15 -1.65 -8.22
C GLY A 244 14.27 -2.59 -7.74
N GLY A 245 15.50 -2.10 -7.59
CA GLY A 245 16.62 -2.86 -7.00
C GLY A 245 17.74 -1.97 -6.46
N LEU A 246 18.38 -2.39 -5.36
CA LEU A 246 19.52 -1.72 -4.74
C LEU A 246 20.64 -2.72 -4.40
N GLY A 247 21.89 -2.28 -4.53
CA GLY A 247 23.05 -2.99 -4.00
C GLY A 247 24.31 -2.14 -4.09
N MET A 248 25.36 -2.46 -3.33
CA MET A 248 26.60 -1.69 -3.31
C MET A 248 27.74 -2.48 -3.92
N LEU A 249 28.48 -1.87 -4.84
CA LEU A 249 29.74 -2.41 -5.34
C LEU A 249 30.84 -2.31 -4.27
N PRO A 250 31.89 -3.17 -4.32
CA PRO A 250 33.01 -3.11 -3.39
C PRO A 250 33.76 -1.77 -3.38
N ASP A 251 33.68 -1.01 -4.47
CA ASP A 251 34.29 0.32 -4.60
C ASP A 251 33.44 1.45 -3.98
N GLY A 252 32.31 1.13 -3.37
CA GLY A 252 31.43 2.09 -2.70
C GLY A 252 30.42 2.79 -3.62
N ARG A 253 30.35 2.43 -4.91
CA ARG A 253 29.26 2.90 -5.77
C ARG A 253 27.97 2.12 -5.50
N LEU A 254 26.85 2.84 -5.40
CA LEU A 254 25.53 2.25 -5.22
C LEU A 254 24.93 1.92 -6.59
N ALA A 255 24.67 0.64 -6.85
CA ALA A 255 23.92 0.18 -8.01
C ALA A 255 22.42 0.30 -7.74
N VAL A 256 21.70 0.96 -8.66
CA VAL A 256 20.26 1.20 -8.58
C VAL A 256 19.61 0.74 -9.87
N ALA A 257 18.77 -0.28 -9.78
CA ALA A 257 17.84 -0.62 -10.85
C ALA A 257 16.54 0.16 -10.65
N ARG A 258 16.13 0.90 -11.68
CA ARG A 258 14.91 1.71 -11.68
C ARG A 258 14.05 1.37 -12.87
N PHE A 259 12.76 1.65 -12.79
CA PHE A 259 11.87 1.61 -13.94
C PHE A 259 10.70 2.55 -13.76
N ASP A 260 10.23 3.14 -14.84
CA ASP A 260 9.07 4.02 -14.77
C ASP A 260 7.80 3.19 -14.63
N ALA A 261 7.30 3.09 -13.40
CA ALA A 261 6.11 2.32 -13.12
C ALA A 261 4.80 3.03 -13.51
N GLN A 262 4.89 4.23 -14.11
CA GLN A 262 3.74 4.93 -14.68
C GLN A 262 3.21 4.25 -15.95
N VAL A 263 4.03 3.47 -16.64
CA VAL A 263 3.60 2.73 -17.86
C VAL A 263 2.84 1.44 -17.55
N LEU A 264 2.77 1.02 -16.28
CA LEU A 264 2.04 -0.18 -15.87
C LEU A 264 0.54 0.03 -16.13
N ARG A 265 -0.05 -0.72 -17.07
CA ARG A 265 -1.44 -0.57 -17.50
C ARG A 265 -2.19 -1.90 -17.42
N ALA A 266 -2.93 -2.13 -16.34
CA ALA A 266 -3.86 -3.25 -16.28
C ALA A 266 -4.97 -3.13 -17.37
N PRO A 267 -5.53 -4.25 -17.86
CA PRO A 267 -5.19 -5.63 -17.53
C PRO A 267 -4.02 -6.18 -18.34
N LYS A 268 -3.32 -5.37 -19.15
CA LYS A 268 -2.24 -5.85 -20.02
C LYS A 268 -0.88 -5.84 -19.29
N PRO A 269 0.05 -6.73 -19.66
CA PRO A 269 1.45 -6.56 -19.26
C PRO A 269 2.02 -5.28 -19.89
N THR A 270 3.11 -4.78 -19.34
CA THR A 270 3.86 -3.66 -19.93
C THR A 270 4.35 -4.04 -21.33
N GLU A 271 4.07 -3.18 -22.32
CA GLU A 271 4.31 -3.49 -23.74
C GLU A 271 5.78 -3.29 -24.14
N ALA A 272 6.48 -2.33 -23.53
CA ALA A 272 7.89 -2.04 -23.81
C ALA A 272 8.70 -1.88 -22.50
N PRO A 273 9.80 -2.64 -22.32
CA PRO A 273 10.72 -2.45 -21.19
C PRO A 273 11.27 -1.02 -21.12
N ASN A 274 11.23 -0.43 -19.93
CA ASN A 274 11.69 0.95 -19.68
C ASN A 274 12.63 1.06 -18.47
N GLY A 275 13.11 -0.08 -17.98
CA GLY A 275 14.00 -0.13 -16.83
C GLY A 275 15.44 0.24 -17.21
N GLU A 276 16.14 0.80 -16.24
CA GLU A 276 17.52 1.25 -16.36
C GLU A 276 18.32 0.76 -15.16
N LEU A 277 19.63 0.58 -15.36
CA LEU A 277 20.59 0.31 -14.30
C LEU A 277 21.57 1.48 -14.20
N TRP A 278 21.69 2.04 -13.00
CA TRP A 278 22.52 3.20 -12.69
C TRP A 278 23.56 2.87 -11.63
N LEU A 279 24.73 3.51 -11.72
CA LEU A 279 25.71 3.57 -10.65
C LEU A 279 25.72 4.98 -10.06
N ILE A 280 25.64 5.05 -8.73
CA ILE A 280 25.67 6.31 -7.99
C ILE A 280 26.98 6.39 -7.21
N SER A 281 27.78 7.39 -7.55
CA SER A 281 29.05 7.71 -6.90
C SER A 281 28.84 8.65 -5.72
N ASN A 282 29.67 8.47 -4.68
CA ASN A 282 29.59 9.18 -3.39
C ASN A 282 28.21 9.10 -2.71
N PRO A 283 27.56 7.93 -2.64
CA PRO A 283 26.22 7.80 -2.04
C PRO A 283 26.22 8.07 -0.52
N THR A 284 27.40 8.24 0.09
CA THR A 284 27.59 8.58 1.50
C THR A 284 27.79 10.08 1.78
N SER A 285 27.82 10.91 0.74
CA SER A 285 27.95 12.37 0.88
C SER A 285 26.67 12.99 1.44
N ASP A 286 26.79 13.90 2.40
CA ASP A 286 25.67 14.77 2.83
C ASP A 286 25.52 16.02 1.94
N ASP A 287 26.45 16.25 1.00
CA ASP A 287 26.36 17.26 -0.05
C ASP A 287 25.82 16.62 -1.35
N PRO A 288 24.57 16.92 -1.76
CA PRO A 288 23.95 16.34 -2.95
C PRO A 288 24.68 16.67 -4.25
N THR A 289 25.46 17.77 -4.30
CA THR A 289 26.18 18.17 -5.52
C THR A 289 27.31 17.21 -5.87
N LYS A 290 27.82 16.47 -4.88
CA LYS A 290 28.87 15.45 -5.02
C LYS A 290 28.34 14.09 -5.46
N ILE A 291 27.02 13.90 -5.40
CA ILE A 291 26.36 12.65 -5.77
C ILE A 291 26.12 12.65 -7.28
N LYS A 292 26.77 11.72 -7.98
CA LYS A 292 26.74 11.62 -9.45
C LYS A 292 26.17 10.27 -9.88
N GLY A 293 25.36 10.28 -10.94
CA GLY A 293 24.76 9.09 -11.51
C GLY A 293 25.34 8.79 -12.90
N GLU A 294 25.61 7.52 -13.16
CA GLU A 294 26.02 7.00 -14.47
C GLU A 294 25.04 5.89 -14.87
N LYS A 295 24.35 6.05 -16.01
CA LYS A 295 23.53 4.98 -16.58
C LYS A 295 24.43 3.97 -17.27
N ILE A 296 24.33 2.69 -16.87
CA ILE A 296 25.17 1.61 -17.39
C ILE A 296 24.40 0.59 -18.23
N ALA A 297 23.07 0.54 -18.10
CA ALA A 297 22.19 -0.26 -18.96
C ALA A 297 20.78 0.33 -19.02
N GLU A 298 20.03 -0.02 -20.08
CA GLU A 298 18.64 0.34 -20.30
C GLU A 298 17.89 -0.79 -21.01
N GLY A 299 16.56 -0.70 -21.07
CA GLY A 299 15.71 -1.75 -21.65
C GLY A 299 15.46 -2.93 -20.70
N LEU A 300 15.66 -2.76 -19.40
CA LEU A 300 15.34 -3.78 -18.40
C LEU A 300 13.82 -3.87 -18.22
N PHE A 301 13.28 -5.08 -18.12
CA PHE A 301 11.86 -5.33 -18.00
C PHE A 301 11.43 -5.40 -16.53
N GLU A 302 10.87 -4.30 -16.01
CA GLU A 302 10.35 -4.16 -14.63
C GLU A 302 11.33 -4.71 -13.58
N PRO A 303 12.61 -4.26 -13.58
CA PRO A 303 13.62 -4.76 -12.67
C PRO A 303 13.14 -4.64 -11.22
N SER A 304 13.08 -5.75 -10.50
CA SER A 304 12.40 -5.85 -9.20
C SER A 304 13.22 -6.60 -8.14
N GLY A 305 14.51 -6.79 -8.39
CA GLY A 305 15.47 -7.27 -7.41
C GLY A 305 16.88 -6.97 -7.90
N LEU A 306 17.82 -6.73 -6.98
CA LEU A 306 19.22 -6.54 -7.33
C LEU A 306 20.11 -7.16 -6.26
N LYS A 307 21.16 -7.83 -6.68
CA LYS A 307 22.21 -8.34 -5.80
C LYS A 307 23.58 -8.08 -6.40
N VAL A 308 24.51 -7.61 -5.59
CA VAL A 308 25.93 -7.55 -5.97
C VAL A 308 26.66 -8.74 -5.37
N LEU A 309 27.43 -9.47 -6.19
CA LEU A 309 28.33 -10.53 -5.76
C LEU A 309 29.71 -10.27 -6.37
N GLY A 310 30.71 -9.94 -5.54
CA GLY A 310 32.00 -9.47 -6.03
C GLY A 310 31.85 -8.14 -6.79
N GLU A 311 32.36 -8.06 -8.01
CA GLU A 311 32.20 -6.89 -8.90
C GLU A 311 30.99 -7.02 -9.84
N ASP A 312 30.25 -8.13 -9.78
CA ASP A 312 29.12 -8.42 -10.67
C ASP A 312 27.78 -7.97 -10.06
N ILE A 313 26.91 -7.43 -10.91
CA ILE A 313 25.56 -6.99 -10.54
C ILE A 313 24.56 -7.97 -11.17
N TYR A 314 23.64 -8.50 -10.37
CA TYR A 314 22.55 -9.36 -10.82
C TYR A 314 21.24 -8.60 -10.64
N VAL A 315 20.42 -8.55 -11.67
CA VAL A 315 19.13 -7.87 -11.66
C VAL A 315 18.04 -8.86 -12.03
N SER A 316 17.05 -9.00 -11.14
CA SER A 316 15.83 -9.74 -11.44
C SER A 316 14.95 -8.87 -12.31
N GLN A 317 14.59 -9.38 -13.47
CA GLN A 317 13.63 -8.82 -14.39
C GLN A 317 12.42 -9.74 -14.48
N ARG A 318 11.35 -9.22 -15.06
CA ARG A 318 10.09 -9.96 -15.19
C ARG A 318 10.21 -11.33 -15.87
N HIS A 319 11.14 -11.50 -16.80
CA HIS A 319 11.30 -12.69 -17.65
C HIS A 319 12.65 -13.40 -17.49
N GLU A 320 13.60 -12.81 -16.77
CA GLU A 320 14.93 -13.38 -16.56
C GLU A 320 15.66 -12.74 -15.37
N ILE A 321 16.77 -13.35 -14.96
CA ILE A 321 17.80 -12.67 -14.17
C ILE A 321 18.99 -12.39 -15.09
N THR A 322 19.41 -11.13 -15.11
CA THR A 322 20.55 -10.68 -15.93
C THR A 322 21.73 -10.36 -15.03
N LYS A 323 22.90 -10.88 -15.40
CA LYS A 323 24.19 -10.55 -14.82
C LYS A 323 24.87 -9.46 -15.64
N PHE A 324 25.38 -8.44 -14.96
CA PHE A 324 26.20 -7.37 -15.51
C PHE A 324 27.62 -7.47 -14.96
N SER A 325 28.61 -7.53 -15.86
CA SER A 325 30.03 -7.64 -15.52
C SER A 325 30.83 -6.58 -16.28
N PHE A 326 31.69 -5.84 -15.59
CA PHE A 326 32.49 -4.80 -16.22
C PHE A 326 33.73 -5.37 -16.92
N SER A 327 33.88 -5.11 -18.22
CA SER A 327 35.09 -5.41 -18.98
C SER A 327 36.09 -4.28 -18.87
N LYS A 328 37.19 -4.51 -18.14
CA LYS A 328 38.29 -3.53 -18.03
C LYS A 328 38.95 -3.23 -19.38
N GLN A 329 39.09 -4.25 -20.24
CA GLN A 329 39.67 -4.12 -21.58
C GLN A 329 38.84 -3.21 -22.49
N HIS A 330 37.51 -3.37 -22.48
CA HIS A 330 36.61 -2.62 -23.36
C HIS A 330 35.96 -1.41 -22.69
N LYS A 331 36.22 -1.20 -21.39
CA LYS A 331 35.62 -0.15 -20.55
C LYS A 331 34.10 -0.09 -20.67
N LYS A 332 33.44 -1.24 -20.70
CA LYS A 332 31.98 -1.36 -20.86
C LYS A 332 31.41 -2.47 -19.98
N TRP A 333 30.12 -2.36 -19.67
CA TRP A 333 29.37 -3.43 -19.03
C TRP A 333 28.92 -4.46 -20.06
N ASN A 334 29.19 -5.73 -19.79
CA ASN A 334 28.64 -6.86 -20.52
C ASN A 334 27.40 -7.36 -19.78
N GLN A 335 26.41 -7.85 -20.51
CA GLN A 335 25.17 -8.41 -19.95
C GLN A 335 24.98 -9.87 -20.39
N MET A 336 24.49 -10.72 -19.49
CA MET A 336 24.22 -12.12 -19.76
C MET A 336 23.04 -12.61 -18.92
N ALA A 337 22.04 -13.21 -19.55
CA ALA A 337 20.96 -13.90 -18.84
C ALA A 337 21.52 -15.14 -18.10
N VAL A 338 21.32 -15.20 -16.78
CA VAL A 338 21.78 -16.30 -15.91
C VAL A 338 20.64 -17.16 -15.38
N SER A 339 19.40 -16.75 -15.56
CA SER A 339 18.22 -17.58 -15.31
C SER A 339 17.07 -17.06 -16.16
N LYS A 340 16.35 -17.95 -16.84
CA LYS A 340 15.22 -17.63 -17.73
C LYS A 340 14.33 -18.86 -17.91
N GLY A 341 13.27 -18.71 -18.72
CA GLY A 341 12.41 -19.82 -19.15
C GLY A 341 11.05 -19.87 -18.49
N TRP A 342 10.68 -18.85 -17.71
CA TRP A 342 9.32 -18.68 -17.21
C TRP A 342 8.53 -17.68 -18.06
N GLU A 343 7.24 -17.97 -18.25
CA GLU A 343 6.35 -17.11 -19.04
C GLU A 343 5.78 -15.95 -18.22
N THR A 344 5.48 -14.86 -18.89
CA THR A 344 4.81 -13.68 -18.33
C THR A 344 3.85 -13.09 -19.35
N ASN A 345 2.58 -12.95 -18.99
CA ASN A 345 1.52 -12.58 -19.93
C ASN A 345 0.41 -11.69 -19.32
N ASP A 346 0.50 -11.38 -18.02
CA ASP A 346 -0.58 -10.72 -17.29
C ASP A 346 -0.06 -9.62 -16.35
N PHE A 347 -0.87 -8.60 -16.08
CA PHE A 347 -0.54 -7.52 -15.14
C PHE A 347 -0.19 -8.07 -13.74
N HIS A 348 0.76 -7.43 -13.06
CA HIS A 348 1.19 -7.73 -11.68
C HIS A 348 2.05 -9.00 -11.45
N GLN A 349 2.54 -9.64 -12.52
CA GLN A 349 3.49 -10.77 -12.46
C GLN A 349 4.96 -10.31 -12.20
N ILE A 350 5.17 -9.57 -11.12
CA ILE A 350 6.49 -9.04 -10.73
C ILE A 350 7.41 -10.20 -10.29
N SER A 351 8.68 -10.14 -10.68
CA SER A 351 9.72 -11.08 -10.23
C SER A 351 10.61 -10.40 -9.18
N ALA A 352 10.24 -10.51 -7.91
CA ALA A 352 10.82 -9.72 -6.83
C ALA A 352 11.92 -10.45 -6.06
N GLY A 353 12.88 -9.67 -5.55
CA GLY A 353 13.97 -10.12 -4.67
C GLY A 353 15.13 -10.80 -5.40
N LEU A 354 16.28 -10.87 -4.71
CA LEU A 354 17.43 -11.72 -5.03
C LEU A 354 18.27 -12.05 -3.75
N PRO A 355 17.66 -12.41 -2.59
CA PRO A 355 18.47 -12.92 -1.51
C PRO A 355 19.29 -14.12 -1.97
N TRP A 356 20.52 -14.19 -1.49
CA TRP A 356 21.52 -15.13 -1.98
C TRP A 356 22.05 -15.97 -0.83
N GLN A 357 22.25 -17.25 -1.11
CA GLN A 357 22.95 -18.17 -0.23
C GLN A 357 24.18 -18.78 -0.91
N PRO A 358 25.27 -18.99 -0.15
CA PRO A 358 26.40 -19.76 -0.65
C PRO A 358 25.97 -21.18 -1.00
N GLY A 359 26.66 -21.78 -1.97
CA GLY A 359 26.41 -23.16 -2.34
C GLY A 359 27.05 -24.16 -1.39
N PRO A 360 26.80 -25.47 -1.59
CA PRO A 360 27.32 -26.53 -0.72
C PRO A 360 28.86 -26.67 -0.77
N THR A 361 29.53 -26.08 -1.76
CA THR A 361 30.99 -26.10 -1.89
C THR A 361 31.52 -24.69 -2.16
N LYS A 362 32.81 -24.47 -1.86
CA LYS A 362 33.49 -23.18 -2.06
C LYS A 362 33.39 -22.64 -3.49
N ASN A 363 33.35 -23.52 -4.50
CA ASN A 363 33.31 -23.15 -5.91
C ASN A 363 31.89 -23.07 -6.48
N HIS A 364 30.88 -23.41 -5.68
CA HIS A 364 29.50 -23.30 -6.10
C HIS A 364 29.07 -21.82 -6.06
N PRO A 365 28.55 -21.25 -7.16
CA PRO A 365 28.19 -19.83 -7.26
C PRO A 365 27.02 -19.42 -6.35
N GLY A 366 26.29 -20.41 -5.82
CA GLY A 366 25.26 -20.25 -4.81
C GLY A 366 23.86 -20.30 -5.39
N PHE A 367 22.89 -19.90 -4.56
CA PHE A 367 21.47 -19.92 -4.90
C PHE A 367 20.86 -18.54 -4.73
N PHE A 368 20.09 -18.09 -5.72
CA PHE A 368 19.16 -16.97 -5.53
C PHE A 368 17.78 -17.47 -5.15
N TYR A 369 17.06 -16.64 -4.40
CA TYR A 369 15.63 -16.80 -4.17
C TYR A 369 14.89 -15.62 -4.79
N MET A 370 13.76 -15.92 -5.43
CA MET A 370 12.96 -14.93 -6.14
C MET A 370 11.49 -15.30 -6.03
N SER A 371 10.63 -14.32 -5.82
CA SER A 371 9.17 -14.53 -5.84
C SER A 371 8.59 -14.09 -7.17
N ARG A 372 7.53 -14.77 -7.60
CA ARG A 372 6.74 -14.43 -8.77
C ARG A 372 5.32 -14.09 -8.36
N GLY A 373 4.88 -12.90 -8.75
CA GLY A 373 3.49 -12.46 -8.62
C GLY A 373 2.51 -13.37 -9.36
N ALA A 374 1.29 -13.48 -8.85
CA ALA A 374 0.19 -13.93 -9.67
C ALA A 374 -0.30 -12.79 -10.56
N GLY A 375 -0.74 -13.13 -11.77
CA GLY A 375 -1.40 -12.21 -12.68
C GLY A 375 -2.79 -11.84 -12.18
N LEU A 376 -3.08 -10.55 -12.18
CA LEU A 376 -4.31 -9.96 -11.65
C LEU A 376 -5.20 -9.29 -12.72
N GLY A 377 -4.78 -9.27 -13.99
CA GLY A 377 -5.48 -8.55 -15.04
C GLY A 377 -6.41 -9.44 -15.86
N ARG A 378 -5.83 -10.37 -16.62
CA ARG A 378 -6.50 -11.25 -17.58
C ARG A 378 -6.97 -12.55 -16.96
N GLY A 379 -6.41 -12.94 -15.82
CA GLY A 379 -6.69 -14.23 -15.18
C GLY A 379 -6.17 -15.42 -16.00
N GLN A 380 -5.20 -15.20 -16.89
CA GLN A 380 -4.61 -16.23 -17.77
C GLN A 380 -3.20 -16.56 -17.29
N ASN A 381 -3.08 -17.05 -16.07
CA ASN A 381 -1.76 -17.21 -15.48
C ASN A 381 -0.99 -18.41 -16.06
N PRO A 382 0.29 -18.24 -16.44
CA PRO A 382 1.13 -19.31 -16.95
C PRO A 382 1.55 -20.26 -15.82
N PRO A 383 2.22 -21.39 -16.12
CA PRO A 383 2.79 -22.25 -15.09
C PRO A 383 3.68 -21.48 -14.11
N ASP A 384 3.71 -21.96 -12.87
CA ASP A 384 4.62 -21.51 -11.81
C ASP A 384 4.50 -20.02 -11.37
N HIS A 385 3.42 -19.33 -11.74
CA HIS A 385 3.08 -18.03 -11.16
C HIS A 385 2.73 -18.12 -9.67
N GLY A 386 2.72 -16.99 -8.97
CA GLY A 386 2.29 -16.95 -7.56
C GLY A 386 3.13 -17.83 -6.65
N ALA A 387 4.45 -17.81 -6.84
CA ALA A 387 5.37 -18.83 -6.34
C ALA A 387 6.69 -18.22 -5.83
N VAL A 388 7.45 -19.03 -5.10
CA VAL A 388 8.85 -18.72 -4.74
C VAL A 388 9.76 -19.73 -5.39
N TYR A 389 10.79 -19.24 -6.07
CA TYR A 389 11.78 -20.04 -6.77
C TYR A 389 13.11 -20.03 -6.01
N ARG A 390 13.84 -21.14 -6.11
CA ARG A 390 15.27 -21.23 -5.82
C ARG A 390 16.02 -21.45 -7.12
N ILE A 391 17.05 -20.64 -7.37
CA ILE A 391 17.75 -20.58 -8.65
C ILE A 391 19.19 -20.98 -8.41
N ASP A 392 19.62 -22.07 -9.05
CA ASP A 392 20.95 -22.64 -8.93
C ASP A 392 21.88 -22.08 -10.01
N LEU A 393 22.76 -21.16 -9.61
CA LEU A 393 23.65 -20.47 -10.54
C LEU A 393 24.73 -21.38 -11.16
N SER A 394 24.87 -22.63 -10.69
CA SER A 394 25.82 -23.59 -11.28
C SER A 394 25.25 -24.31 -12.50
N LYS A 395 23.95 -24.15 -12.79
CA LYS A 395 23.25 -24.82 -13.88
C LYS A 395 23.00 -23.86 -15.06
N PRO A 396 22.77 -24.39 -16.28
CA PRO A 396 22.44 -23.57 -17.45
C PRO A 396 21.26 -22.63 -17.19
N ALA A 397 21.31 -21.42 -17.74
CA ALA A 397 20.30 -20.38 -17.46
C ALA A 397 18.86 -20.80 -17.78
N ASP A 398 18.66 -21.73 -18.71
CA ASP A 398 17.36 -22.32 -19.01
C ASP A 398 17.13 -23.56 -18.12
N GLY A 399 16.13 -23.50 -17.24
CA GLY A 399 15.79 -24.62 -16.34
C GLY A 399 16.62 -24.73 -15.06
N ASN A 400 17.35 -23.69 -14.65
CA ASN A 400 18.09 -23.70 -13.37
C ASN A 400 17.28 -23.32 -12.13
N TYR A 401 15.96 -23.16 -12.26
CA TYR A 401 15.09 -22.84 -11.13
C TYR A 401 14.29 -24.04 -10.64
N GLU A 402 14.01 -24.05 -9.34
CA GLU A 402 13.13 -24.99 -8.66
C GLU A 402 12.00 -24.19 -7.99
N VAL A 403 10.76 -24.58 -8.25
CA VAL A 403 9.59 -24.02 -7.57
C VAL A 403 9.51 -24.59 -6.15
N LEU A 404 9.70 -23.75 -5.15
CA LEU A 404 9.65 -24.15 -3.74
C LEU A 404 8.23 -24.18 -3.20
N SER A 405 7.45 -23.13 -3.44
CA SER A 405 6.10 -22.97 -2.90
C SER A 405 5.19 -22.26 -3.89
N GLY A 406 3.88 -22.38 -3.72
CA GLY A 406 2.88 -21.63 -4.49
C GLY A 406 1.75 -21.09 -3.63
N GLY A 407 0.76 -20.46 -4.27
CA GLY A 407 -0.35 -19.82 -3.57
C GLY A 407 0.03 -18.48 -2.94
N HIS A 408 1.03 -17.79 -3.51
CA HIS A 408 1.31 -16.39 -3.21
C HIS A 408 0.58 -15.50 -4.21
N ARG A 409 -0.09 -14.45 -3.72
CA ARG A 409 -0.88 -13.56 -4.56
C ARG A 409 -0.02 -12.51 -5.24
N THR A 410 0.63 -11.70 -4.44
CA THR A 410 1.39 -10.51 -4.86
C THR A 410 2.65 -10.37 -4.00
N PRO A 411 3.56 -11.36 -4.02
CA PRO A 411 4.78 -11.29 -3.24
C PRO A 411 5.73 -10.23 -3.78
N ASN A 412 6.15 -9.30 -2.92
CA ASN A 412 6.99 -8.15 -3.32
C ASN A 412 8.22 -7.94 -2.40
N GLY A 413 8.81 -9.03 -1.95
CA GLY A 413 10.03 -8.99 -1.17
C GLY A 413 10.33 -10.34 -0.54
N LEU A 414 11.61 -10.67 -0.43
CA LEU A 414 12.09 -11.85 0.26
C LEU A 414 13.25 -11.49 1.15
N GLY A 415 13.38 -12.20 2.26
CA GLY A 415 14.50 -12.05 3.19
C GLY A 415 14.97 -13.42 3.66
N LEU A 416 16.21 -13.46 4.14
CA LEU A 416 16.74 -14.62 4.83
C LEU A 416 16.93 -14.28 6.30
N ASN A 417 16.55 -15.19 7.20
CA ASN A 417 16.89 -15.05 8.62
C ASN A 417 18.37 -15.39 8.87
N THR A 418 18.80 -15.37 10.13
CA THR A 418 20.16 -15.71 10.54
C THR A 418 20.56 -17.16 10.23
N ALA A 419 19.59 -18.08 10.16
CA ALA A 419 19.78 -19.47 9.78
C ALA A 419 19.78 -19.68 8.25
N GLY A 420 19.49 -18.64 7.47
CA GLY A 420 19.33 -18.73 6.02
C GLY A 420 17.96 -19.25 5.56
N GLU A 421 16.97 -19.37 6.45
CA GLU A 421 15.61 -19.70 6.02
C GLU A 421 14.96 -18.54 5.29
N CYS A 422 14.21 -18.85 4.24
CA CYS A 422 13.62 -17.86 3.36
C CYS A 422 12.22 -17.47 3.82
N PHE A 423 11.98 -16.17 3.96
CA PHE A 423 10.67 -15.59 4.21
C PHE A 423 10.27 -14.73 3.02
N VAL A 424 8.99 -14.77 2.65
CA VAL A 424 8.41 -13.91 1.62
C VAL A 424 7.35 -13.01 2.25
N ILE A 425 7.28 -11.76 1.81
CA ILE A 425 6.13 -10.90 2.06
C ILE A 425 5.12 -11.12 0.95
N ASP A 426 3.88 -11.42 1.30
CA ASP A 426 2.76 -11.44 0.37
C ASP A 426 1.75 -10.33 0.67
N ASN A 427 1.26 -9.68 -0.39
CA ASN A 427 0.29 -8.59 -0.26
C ASN A 427 -1.15 -9.12 -0.31
N GLN A 428 -2.01 -8.53 0.51
CA GLN A 428 -3.41 -8.89 0.67
C GLN A 428 -4.23 -8.76 -0.62
N GLY A 429 -5.33 -9.49 -0.68
CA GLY A 429 -6.36 -9.38 -1.72
C GLY A 429 -7.24 -10.63 -1.77
N GLY A 430 -7.65 -11.05 -2.96
CA GLY A 430 -8.40 -12.31 -3.12
C GLY A 430 -7.68 -13.45 -2.41
N TRP A 431 -8.36 -14.21 -1.56
CA TRP A 431 -7.89 -15.35 -0.76
C TRP A 431 -6.77 -15.08 0.26
N THR A 432 -6.12 -13.93 0.20
CA THR A 432 -5.05 -13.49 1.12
C THR A 432 -5.62 -12.38 2.01
N PRO A 433 -6.18 -12.71 3.19
CA PRO A 433 -7.08 -11.80 3.90
C PRO A 433 -6.38 -10.57 4.51
N SER A 434 -5.11 -10.72 4.91
CA SER A 434 -4.23 -9.64 5.37
C SER A 434 -2.94 -9.65 4.58
N ASN A 435 -2.08 -8.65 4.78
CA ASN A 435 -0.69 -8.80 4.36
C ASN A 435 -0.03 -9.89 5.23
N GLU A 436 0.96 -10.60 4.68
CA GLU A 436 1.52 -11.79 5.34
C GLU A 436 3.03 -11.88 5.20
N ILE A 437 3.69 -12.36 6.25
CA ILE A 437 5.06 -12.85 6.22
C ILE A 437 5.01 -14.38 6.27
N ASN A 438 5.45 -15.01 5.19
CA ASN A 438 5.35 -16.46 5.00
C ASN A 438 6.74 -17.10 5.06
N HIS A 439 6.96 -18.02 6.01
CA HIS A 439 8.15 -18.87 6.01
C HIS A 439 8.04 -19.89 4.88
N ILE A 440 8.96 -19.87 3.91
CA ILE A 440 8.91 -20.70 2.71
C ILE A 440 9.40 -22.12 3.01
N LYS A 441 8.48 -23.08 2.89
CA LYS A 441 8.77 -24.51 2.95
C LYS A 441 8.44 -25.16 1.60
N LYS A 442 9.33 -26.05 1.13
CA LYS A 442 9.16 -26.75 -0.14
C LYS A 442 7.86 -27.55 -0.17
N GLY A 443 7.11 -27.46 -1.27
CA GLY A 443 5.86 -28.18 -1.51
C GLY A 443 4.63 -27.61 -0.77
N LYS A 444 4.74 -26.44 -0.15
CA LYS A 444 3.64 -25.80 0.59
C LYS A 444 2.88 -24.78 -0.25
N PHE A 445 1.63 -24.59 0.13
CA PHE A 445 0.67 -23.67 -0.47
C PHE A 445 0.23 -22.61 0.56
N TYR A 446 0.19 -21.33 0.16
CA TYR A 446 -0.02 -20.17 1.05
C TYR A 446 -1.35 -19.44 0.82
N GLY A 447 -2.35 -20.14 0.30
CA GLY A 447 -3.76 -19.71 0.39
C GLY A 447 -4.30 -19.00 -0.84
N TYR A 448 -3.48 -18.41 -1.70
CA TYR A 448 -4.00 -17.76 -2.91
C TYR A 448 -4.49 -18.78 -3.95
N TYR A 449 -5.80 -18.99 -4.01
CA TYR A 449 -6.42 -19.88 -4.98
C TYR A 449 -6.65 -19.19 -6.31
N GLN A 450 -6.07 -19.76 -7.37
CA GLN A 450 -6.45 -19.38 -8.73
C GLN A 450 -7.62 -20.22 -9.23
N ARG A 451 -8.60 -19.52 -9.80
CA ARG A 451 -9.68 -20.17 -10.55
C ARG A 451 -9.06 -20.78 -11.80
N HIS A 452 -9.28 -22.07 -12.01
CA HIS A 452 -9.04 -22.66 -13.32
C HIS A 452 -10.12 -22.07 -14.24
N ASN A 453 -9.81 -21.00 -14.95
CA ASN A 453 -10.65 -20.53 -16.04
C ASN A 453 -10.03 -20.98 -17.36
N PRO A 454 -10.33 -22.22 -17.81
CA PRO A 454 -9.79 -22.73 -19.07
C PRO A 454 -10.25 -21.86 -20.26
N PRO A 455 -9.49 -21.85 -21.36
CA PRO A 455 -8.42 -22.82 -21.67
C PRO A 455 -7.00 -22.47 -21.17
N ASN A 456 -6.75 -21.26 -20.61
CA ASN A 456 -5.37 -20.73 -20.52
C ASN A 456 -4.86 -20.38 -19.11
N ALA A 457 -5.55 -20.77 -18.03
CA ALA A 457 -5.12 -20.49 -16.66
C ALA A 457 -4.65 -21.76 -15.94
N TYR A 458 -3.40 -21.77 -15.50
CA TYR A 458 -2.88 -22.80 -14.61
C TYR A 458 -3.27 -22.50 -13.15
N GLY A 459 -3.53 -23.54 -12.37
CA GLY A 459 -3.61 -23.40 -10.90
C GLY A 459 -2.26 -22.99 -10.32
N SER A 460 -2.25 -22.37 -9.15
CA SER A 460 -0.99 -22.04 -8.48
C SER A 460 -0.25 -23.32 -8.07
N PRO A 461 1.11 -23.32 -8.01
CA PRO A 461 1.86 -24.49 -7.60
C PRO A 461 1.43 -25.03 -6.23
N PHE A 462 1.35 -26.35 -6.11
CA PHE A 462 0.92 -27.05 -4.89
C PHE A 462 -0.50 -26.72 -4.40
N GLN A 463 -1.32 -26.04 -5.22
CA GLN A 463 -2.71 -25.75 -4.88
C GLN A 463 -3.48 -27.05 -4.58
N PRO A 464 -4.17 -27.13 -3.41
CA PRO A 464 -5.00 -28.28 -3.08
C PRO A 464 -6.13 -28.50 -4.10
N LYS A 465 -6.51 -29.77 -4.30
CA LYS A 465 -7.64 -30.14 -5.17
C LYS A 465 -8.98 -29.67 -4.62
N GLU A 466 -9.16 -29.73 -3.30
CA GLU A 466 -10.31 -29.15 -2.61
C GLU A 466 -10.19 -27.61 -2.74
N GLN A 467 -11.11 -27.01 -3.48
CA GLN A 467 -11.13 -25.55 -3.67
C GLN A 467 -11.83 -24.89 -2.47
N HIS A 468 -11.31 -23.75 -2.03
CA HIS A 468 -11.99 -22.81 -1.11
C HIS A 468 -12.09 -23.22 0.38
N GLY A 469 -11.01 -23.73 0.98
CA GLY A 469 -10.94 -23.98 2.43
C GLY A 469 -9.55 -23.73 3.02
N VAL A 470 -9.44 -23.76 4.36
CA VAL A 470 -8.15 -23.62 5.08
C VAL A 470 -7.31 -24.91 5.07
N LYS A 471 -7.91 -26.04 4.70
CA LYS A 471 -7.25 -27.35 4.71
C LYS A 471 -6.18 -27.41 3.62
N GLY A 472 -4.93 -27.61 4.04
CA GLY A 472 -3.77 -27.63 3.15
C GLY A 472 -3.15 -26.25 2.90
N VAL A 473 -3.72 -25.18 3.46
CA VAL A 473 -3.09 -23.85 3.50
C VAL A 473 -2.09 -23.81 4.65
N THR A 474 -0.91 -23.26 4.38
CA THR A 474 0.14 -23.05 5.39
C THR A 474 -0.09 -21.69 6.05
N PRO A 475 -0.18 -21.61 7.38
CA PRO A 475 -0.39 -20.32 8.06
C PRO A 475 0.85 -19.42 7.89
N PRO A 476 0.65 -18.10 7.83
CA PRO A 476 1.77 -17.15 7.84
C PRO A 476 2.47 -17.14 9.19
N ALA A 477 3.75 -16.77 9.19
CA ALA A 477 4.48 -16.50 10.41
C ALA A 477 4.00 -15.20 11.08
N ILE A 478 3.65 -14.18 10.28
CA ILE A 478 3.11 -12.92 10.78
C ILE A 478 2.00 -12.44 9.84
N HIS A 479 0.81 -12.21 10.40
CA HIS A 479 -0.21 -11.37 9.79
C HIS A 479 0.13 -9.89 10.00
N LEU A 480 -0.07 -9.09 8.96
CA LEU A 480 0.15 -7.65 8.96
C LEU A 480 -1.20 -6.95 8.72
N PRO A 481 -1.89 -6.52 9.79
CA PRO A 481 -3.20 -5.90 9.70
C PRO A 481 -3.20 -4.63 8.86
N GLN A 482 -4.14 -4.58 7.92
CA GLN A 482 -4.25 -3.51 6.94
C GLN A 482 -4.70 -2.19 7.59
N ASN A 483 -4.06 -1.09 7.19
CA ASN A 483 -4.14 0.28 7.74
C ASN A 483 -3.60 0.46 9.16
N GLU A 484 -3.19 -0.61 9.82
CA GLU A 484 -2.68 -0.54 11.19
C GLU A 484 -1.15 -0.59 11.23
N ILE A 485 -0.57 -1.56 10.50
CA ILE A 485 0.89 -1.78 10.43
C ILE A 485 1.42 -1.97 9.00
N GLY A 486 0.58 -2.27 8.01
CA GLY A 486 1.03 -2.39 6.60
C GLY A 486 -0.12 -2.35 5.59
N ASN A 487 0.12 -1.83 4.39
CA ASN A 487 -0.85 -1.74 3.30
C ASN A 487 -0.32 -2.33 1.99
N SER A 488 0.98 -2.18 1.73
CA SER A 488 1.68 -2.78 0.59
C SER A 488 3.14 -3.04 0.99
N PRO A 489 3.37 -3.96 1.94
CA PRO A 489 4.71 -4.26 2.43
C PRO A 489 5.59 -4.82 1.32
N THR A 490 6.89 -4.52 1.44
CA THR A 490 7.95 -4.76 0.47
C THR A 490 9.19 -5.28 1.19
N GLU A 491 10.19 -5.75 0.44
CA GLU A 491 11.53 -6.19 0.87
C GLU A 491 11.79 -6.39 2.39
N LEU A 492 12.07 -7.65 2.76
CA LEU A 492 12.56 -8.01 4.09
C LEU A 492 14.08 -7.89 4.15
N LEU A 493 14.58 -7.23 5.18
CA LEU A 493 16.01 -7.04 5.38
C LEU A 493 16.41 -7.36 6.82
N LEU A 494 17.21 -8.39 7.00
CA LEU A 494 17.76 -8.75 8.32
C LEU A 494 18.63 -7.62 8.85
N PHE A 495 18.42 -7.22 10.11
CA PHE A 495 19.35 -6.32 10.80
C PHE A 495 20.70 -7.02 10.99
N PRO A 496 21.81 -6.38 10.59
CA PRO A 496 23.12 -7.02 10.56
C PRO A 496 23.68 -7.21 11.98
N LYS A 497 24.69 -8.08 12.08
CA LYS A 497 25.43 -8.29 13.33
C LYS A 497 25.97 -6.97 13.89
N GLY A 498 25.83 -6.75 15.19
CA GLY A 498 26.22 -5.53 15.88
C GLY A 498 25.19 -4.40 15.82
N HIS A 499 24.09 -4.57 15.07
CA HIS A 499 22.96 -3.65 15.14
C HIS A 499 22.15 -3.88 16.44
N ARG A 500 21.50 -2.84 16.97
CA ARG A 500 20.70 -2.96 18.21
C ARG A 500 19.59 -4.02 18.10
N PHE A 501 19.00 -4.15 16.92
CA PHE A 501 17.96 -5.13 16.60
C PHE A 501 18.51 -6.35 15.83
N GLU A 502 19.77 -6.73 16.01
CA GLU A 502 20.37 -7.91 15.39
C GLU A 502 19.42 -9.13 15.49
N GLY A 503 19.23 -9.82 14.36
CA GLY A 503 18.35 -10.99 14.27
C GLY A 503 16.88 -10.67 13.96
N GLN A 504 16.43 -9.43 14.15
CA GLN A 504 15.13 -8.96 13.65
C GLN A 504 15.20 -8.60 12.16
N MET A 505 14.06 -8.36 11.52
CA MET A 505 14.00 -7.86 10.14
C MET A 505 13.38 -6.47 10.07
N ALA A 506 13.91 -5.62 9.19
CA ALA A 506 13.22 -4.44 8.69
C ALA A 506 12.32 -4.85 7.50
N MET A 507 11.20 -4.15 7.35
CA MET A 507 10.25 -4.34 6.26
C MET A 507 9.85 -2.98 5.70
N GLY A 508 9.99 -2.79 4.38
CA GLY A 508 9.49 -1.59 3.71
C GLY A 508 7.98 -1.66 3.48
N ASP A 509 7.33 -0.52 3.26
CA ASP A 509 5.96 -0.51 2.78
C ASP A 509 5.70 0.65 1.82
N MET A 510 5.33 0.36 0.58
CA MET A 510 5.18 1.40 -0.44
C MET A 510 3.89 2.22 -0.30
N ARG A 511 2.89 1.74 0.46
CA ARG A 511 1.57 2.40 0.59
C ARG A 511 1.24 2.83 2.01
N TYR A 512 1.53 2.01 3.01
CA TYR A 512 1.53 2.43 4.41
C TYR A 512 2.70 3.39 4.64
N GLY A 513 3.79 3.25 3.87
CA GLY A 513 4.98 4.08 3.95
C GLY A 513 5.95 3.64 5.02
N GLY A 514 7.15 4.22 4.98
CA GLY A 514 8.15 4.01 6.01
C GLY A 514 8.61 2.56 6.10
N LEU A 515 9.22 2.24 7.24
CA LEU A 515 9.71 0.90 7.56
C LEU A 515 9.11 0.45 8.89
N ASN A 516 8.93 -0.85 9.04
CA ASN A 516 8.55 -1.52 10.29
C ASN A 516 9.61 -2.56 10.67
N ARG A 517 9.63 -2.97 11.94
CA ARG A 517 10.44 -4.07 12.46
C ARG A 517 9.59 -5.33 12.63
N LEU A 518 10.20 -6.48 12.40
CA LEU A 518 9.62 -7.80 12.60
C LEU A 518 10.52 -8.59 13.55
N PHE A 519 9.93 -9.14 14.59
CA PHE A 519 10.55 -10.14 15.44
C PHE A 519 9.92 -11.49 15.12
N LEU A 520 10.75 -12.52 14.88
CA LEU A 520 10.33 -13.87 14.57
C LEU A 520 10.86 -14.84 15.62
N GLU A 521 10.04 -15.80 16.01
CA GLU A 521 10.42 -16.92 16.86
C GLU A 521 9.86 -18.24 16.33
N GLU A 522 10.54 -19.34 16.67
CA GLU A 522 10.08 -20.68 16.36
C GLU A 522 9.65 -21.39 17.63
N VAL A 523 8.41 -21.88 17.65
CA VAL A 523 7.84 -22.65 18.76
C VAL A 523 7.36 -23.98 18.20
N ASP A 524 7.97 -25.06 18.67
CA ASP A 524 7.64 -26.44 18.24
C ASP A 524 7.64 -26.61 16.70
N GLY A 525 8.67 -26.10 16.03
CA GLY A 525 8.82 -26.21 14.56
C GLY A 525 7.96 -25.24 13.74
N VAL A 526 7.20 -24.37 14.42
CA VAL A 526 6.26 -23.40 13.82
C VAL A 526 6.78 -21.99 14.01
N TRP A 527 6.95 -21.27 12.91
CA TRP A 527 7.34 -19.87 12.92
C TRP A 527 6.15 -18.97 13.24
N GLN A 528 6.41 -17.99 14.09
CA GLN A 528 5.45 -16.97 14.50
C GLN A 528 6.18 -15.70 14.94
N GLY A 529 5.48 -14.64 15.33
CA GLY A 529 6.16 -13.43 15.81
C GLY A 529 5.32 -12.16 15.73
N CYS A 530 5.97 -11.01 15.81
CA CYS A 530 5.28 -9.72 15.80
C CYS A 530 5.87 -8.67 14.89
N ALA A 531 4.99 -7.77 14.42
CA ALA A 531 5.32 -6.54 13.76
C ALA A 531 5.25 -5.34 14.71
N MET A 532 6.20 -4.42 14.57
CA MET A 532 6.34 -3.21 15.37
C MET A 532 6.69 -2.05 14.46
N ARG A 533 6.18 -0.84 14.75
CA ARG A 533 6.50 0.34 13.94
C ARG A 533 7.96 0.75 14.12
N PHE A 534 8.59 1.27 13.07
CA PHE A 534 9.98 1.72 13.14
C PHE A 534 10.18 3.16 12.70
N THR A 535 10.13 3.44 11.39
CA THR A 535 10.35 4.79 10.88
C THR A 535 9.28 5.19 9.88
N GLN A 536 8.92 6.47 9.88
CA GLN A 536 8.06 7.08 8.86
C GLN A 536 8.71 8.36 8.36
N GLY A 537 7.95 9.27 7.75
CA GLY A 537 8.47 10.58 7.33
C GLY A 537 9.45 10.52 6.16
N LEU A 538 9.50 9.41 5.42
CA LEU A 538 10.33 9.23 4.23
C LEU A 538 9.72 9.95 3.02
N GLU A 539 10.56 10.29 2.04
CA GLU A 539 10.15 11.08 0.89
C GLU A 539 9.21 10.35 -0.06
N ALA A 540 9.28 9.02 -0.11
CA ALA A 540 8.52 8.13 -0.98
C ALA A 540 8.23 6.80 -0.26
N GLY A 541 7.26 6.03 -0.77
CA GLY A 541 6.92 4.70 -0.27
C GLY A 541 8.05 3.69 -0.53
N PRO A 542 8.68 3.09 0.51
CA PRO A 542 9.79 2.16 0.32
C PRO A 542 9.44 0.89 -0.47
N ASN A 543 10.26 0.58 -1.46
CA ASN A 543 10.17 -0.65 -2.25
C ASN A 543 11.37 -1.57 -2.05
N ARG A 544 12.58 -1.00 -2.04
CA ARG A 544 13.81 -1.76 -1.82
C ARG A 544 14.63 -1.10 -0.75
N ILE A 545 15.19 -1.91 0.14
CA ILE A 545 16.01 -1.47 1.25
C ILE A 545 17.30 -2.29 1.32
N PHE A 546 18.38 -1.68 1.80
CA PHE A 546 19.68 -2.32 1.85
C PHE A 546 20.58 -1.66 2.91
N PHE A 547 21.31 -2.46 3.70
CA PHE A 547 22.35 -1.95 4.61
C PHE A 547 23.67 -1.77 3.88
N GLY A 548 24.18 -0.54 3.87
CA GLY A 548 25.53 -0.24 3.38
C GLY A 548 26.63 -0.68 4.36
N PRO A 549 27.88 -0.75 3.89
CA PRO A 549 29.03 -1.10 4.73
C PRO A 549 29.33 -0.07 5.82
N ASP A 550 28.79 1.15 5.71
CA ASP A 550 28.87 2.22 6.71
C ASP A 550 27.80 2.09 7.82
N GLY A 551 26.99 1.04 7.78
CA GLY A 551 25.86 0.84 8.70
C GLY A 551 24.63 1.67 8.36
N SER A 552 24.67 2.49 7.30
CA SER A 552 23.52 3.24 6.84
C SER A 552 22.50 2.34 6.15
N LEU A 553 21.23 2.68 6.28
CA LEU A 553 20.13 2.02 5.58
C LEU A 553 19.75 2.85 4.34
N TYR A 554 19.91 2.25 3.17
CA TYR A 554 19.51 2.83 1.89
C TYR A 554 18.08 2.43 1.57
N VAL A 555 17.26 3.40 1.16
CA VAL A 555 15.84 3.22 0.91
C VAL A 555 15.49 3.77 -0.47
N GLY A 556 15.07 2.87 -1.35
CA GLY A 556 14.56 3.19 -2.67
C GLY A 556 13.04 3.16 -2.66
N GLY A 557 12.42 4.28 -3.04
CA GLY A 557 10.97 4.41 -3.11
C GLY A 557 10.43 4.24 -4.53
N ILE A 558 9.17 3.86 -4.64
CA ILE A 558 8.46 3.68 -5.92
C ILE A 558 7.01 4.18 -5.83
N GLY A 559 6.44 4.54 -6.97
CA GLY A 559 5.03 4.86 -7.15
C GLY A 559 4.69 5.02 -8.64
N GLY A 560 3.42 5.27 -8.93
CA GLY A 560 2.89 5.46 -10.27
C GLY A 560 1.63 6.33 -10.30
N ARG A 561 1.44 7.01 -11.43
CA ARG A 561 0.33 7.96 -11.65
C ARG A 561 -0.96 7.26 -12.05
N HIS A 562 -0.87 6.16 -12.80
CA HIS A 562 -1.95 5.55 -13.58
C HIS A 562 -3.20 5.12 -12.79
N ALA A 563 -3.12 4.96 -11.47
CA ALA A 563 -4.22 4.50 -10.65
C ALA A 563 -4.62 5.46 -9.53
N GLY A 564 -4.07 6.69 -9.46
CA GLY A 564 -4.44 7.71 -8.44
C GLY A 564 -4.38 7.24 -6.98
N THR A 565 -3.75 6.10 -6.72
CA THR A 565 -3.76 5.37 -5.44
C THR A 565 -2.36 4.90 -5.05
N TRP A 566 -1.42 4.94 -6.00
CA TRP A 566 -0.07 4.41 -5.85
C TRP A 566 0.99 5.52 -5.88
N PHE A 567 0.84 6.53 -5.04
CA PHE A 567 1.82 7.60 -4.88
C PHE A 567 1.98 7.97 -3.41
N TRP A 568 3.06 8.68 -3.10
CA TRP A 568 3.36 9.16 -1.76
C TRP A 568 3.26 10.68 -1.68
N ILE A 569 2.80 11.19 -0.54
CA ILE A 569 2.90 12.64 -0.26
C ILE A 569 4.20 12.86 0.48
N ASN A 570 5.13 13.56 -0.17
CA ASN A 570 6.39 13.89 0.45
C ASN A 570 6.13 14.76 1.70
N PRO A 571 6.54 14.33 2.91
CA PRO A 571 6.21 15.02 4.15
C PRO A 571 6.91 16.37 4.30
N LYS A 572 7.96 16.64 3.50
CA LYS A 572 8.70 17.91 3.50
C LYS A 572 8.12 18.91 2.50
N THR A 573 7.65 18.45 1.34
CA THR A 573 7.16 19.34 0.26
C THR A 573 5.64 19.37 0.13
N HIS A 574 4.94 18.42 0.77
CA HIS A 574 3.50 18.18 0.65
C HIS A 574 3.02 17.93 -0.78
N LYS A 575 3.92 17.52 -1.69
CA LYS A 575 3.60 17.19 -3.08
C LYS A 575 3.60 15.68 -3.31
N PRO A 576 2.81 15.17 -4.27
CA PRO A 576 2.91 13.81 -4.75
C PRO A 576 4.31 13.50 -5.27
N THR A 577 4.80 12.29 -4.99
CA THR A 577 6.03 11.72 -5.52
C THR A 577 5.79 10.28 -5.97
N TYR A 578 6.57 9.83 -6.95
CA TYR A 578 6.45 8.51 -7.59
C TYR A 578 7.77 7.74 -7.56
N GLY A 579 8.75 8.24 -6.84
CA GLY A 579 10.04 7.60 -6.64
C GLY A 579 10.87 8.35 -5.61
N GLY A 580 11.86 7.68 -5.04
CA GLY A 580 12.73 8.27 -4.03
C GLY A 580 14.01 7.48 -3.86
N LEU A 581 15.06 8.15 -3.40
CA LEU A 581 16.28 7.48 -2.98
C LEU A 581 16.88 8.24 -1.82
N GLU A 582 16.79 7.63 -0.64
CA GLU A 582 17.23 8.21 0.63
C GLU A 582 18.22 7.28 1.34
N ARG A 583 19.08 7.88 2.15
CA ARG A 583 19.98 7.20 3.07
C ARG A 583 19.62 7.58 4.50
N LEU A 584 19.44 6.59 5.36
CA LEU A 584 19.25 6.74 6.80
C LEU A 584 20.57 6.41 7.50
N THR A 585 21.28 7.44 7.91
CA THR A 585 22.55 7.32 8.65
C THR A 585 22.25 7.20 10.15
N PRO A 586 22.78 6.21 10.88
CA PRO A 586 22.63 6.13 12.33
C PRO A 586 23.05 7.44 13.01
N SER A 587 22.23 7.95 13.93
CA SER A 587 22.53 9.18 14.70
C SER A 587 23.36 8.90 15.95
N GLY A 588 23.37 7.66 16.42
CA GLY A 588 23.93 7.27 17.73
C GLY A 588 22.96 7.48 18.90
N GLU A 589 21.77 8.03 18.64
CA GLU A 589 20.73 8.20 19.66
C GLU A 589 20.06 6.86 19.98
N GLU A 590 20.03 6.50 21.26
CA GLU A 590 19.23 5.37 21.73
C GLU A 590 17.78 5.83 21.96
N VAL A 591 16.84 5.14 21.33
CA VAL A 591 15.41 5.48 21.37
C VAL A 591 14.67 4.50 22.28
N PHE A 592 13.76 5.02 23.11
CA PHE A 592 12.88 4.18 23.94
C PHE A 592 11.73 3.59 23.11
N GLU A 593 11.71 2.27 22.94
CA GLU A 593 10.72 1.54 22.15
C GLU A 593 10.56 0.11 22.67
N ILE A 594 9.53 -0.59 22.18
CA ILE A 594 9.38 -2.04 22.39
C ILE A 594 10.45 -2.73 21.55
N ASP A 595 11.32 -3.53 22.17
CA ASP A 595 12.30 -4.32 21.45
C ASP A 595 11.63 -5.51 20.73
N HIS A 596 10.86 -6.32 21.46
CA HIS A 596 10.04 -7.41 20.93
C HIS A 596 9.00 -7.89 21.94
N MET A 597 8.05 -8.71 21.46
CA MET A 597 7.13 -9.49 22.29
C MET A 597 7.30 -10.98 21.96
N LYS A 598 7.39 -11.84 22.98
CA LYS A 598 7.53 -13.30 22.86
C LYS A 598 6.36 -14.02 23.50
N ALA A 599 5.91 -15.10 22.87
CA ALA A 599 4.89 -15.96 23.48
C ALA A 599 5.44 -16.70 24.70
N THR A 600 4.58 -16.92 25.68
CA THR A 600 4.79 -17.85 26.79
C THR A 600 3.63 -18.81 26.84
N LYS A 601 3.70 -19.80 27.74
CA LYS A 601 2.61 -20.75 27.94
C LYS A 601 1.26 -20.07 28.14
N ASN A 602 1.18 -18.99 28.92
CA ASN A 602 -0.08 -18.36 29.35
C ASN A 602 -0.14 -16.85 29.08
N GLY A 603 0.58 -16.35 28.07
CA GLY A 603 0.62 -14.92 27.77
C GLY A 603 1.92 -14.54 27.06
N PHE A 604 2.55 -13.44 27.44
CA PHE A 604 3.69 -12.87 26.70
C PHE A 604 4.77 -12.32 27.60
N ILE A 605 6.01 -12.27 27.09
CA ILE A 605 7.06 -11.40 27.63
C ILE A 605 7.20 -10.23 26.67
N LEU A 606 6.99 -9.01 27.16
CA LEU A 606 7.24 -7.78 26.43
C LEU A 606 8.57 -7.18 26.89
N THR A 607 9.46 -6.89 25.95
CA THR A 607 10.80 -6.34 26.22
C THR A 607 10.92 -4.95 25.61
N PHE A 608 11.55 -4.03 26.33
CA PHE A 608 11.80 -2.65 25.94
C PHE A 608 13.29 -2.37 25.73
N THR A 609 13.60 -1.33 24.96
CA THR A 609 14.99 -0.88 24.76
C THR A 609 15.54 -0.06 25.93
N LYS A 610 14.69 0.50 26.77
CA LYS A 610 15.08 1.25 27.98
C LYS A 610 14.25 0.81 29.18
N PRO A 611 14.80 0.89 30.40
CA PRO A 611 14.10 0.40 31.58
C PRO A 611 12.92 1.29 31.95
N VAL A 612 11.85 0.66 32.45
CA VAL A 612 10.63 1.31 32.97
C VAL A 612 10.57 1.12 34.49
N ALA A 613 9.85 2.01 35.19
CA ALA A 613 9.62 1.88 36.62
C ALA A 613 8.86 0.58 36.92
N LYS A 614 9.29 -0.14 37.96
CA LYS A 614 8.73 -1.45 38.30
C LYS A 614 7.25 -1.34 38.65
N GLU A 615 6.93 -0.31 39.42
CA GLU A 615 5.58 -0.01 39.89
C GLU A 615 4.66 0.13 38.68
N TRP A 616 5.07 0.88 37.64
CA TRP A 616 4.31 1.04 36.42
C TRP A 616 4.13 -0.28 35.64
N LEU A 617 5.19 -1.09 35.52
CA LEU A 617 5.16 -2.36 34.77
C LEU A 617 4.26 -3.42 35.40
N GLU A 618 4.05 -3.37 36.72
CA GLU A 618 3.28 -4.38 37.45
C GLU A 618 1.77 -4.10 37.49
N HIS A 619 1.30 -3.08 36.76
CA HIS A 619 -0.12 -2.70 36.61
C HIS A 619 -0.72 -3.29 35.32
N PRO A 620 -1.57 -4.33 35.39
CA PRO A 620 -2.14 -4.98 34.21
C PRO A 620 -2.98 -4.05 33.32
N GLU A 621 -3.61 -3.02 33.89
CA GLU A 621 -4.40 -2.01 33.20
C GLU A 621 -3.60 -1.13 32.23
N HIS A 622 -2.26 -1.22 32.22
CA HIS A 622 -1.40 -0.51 31.28
C HIS A 622 -1.17 -1.24 29.95
N TYR A 623 -1.83 -2.38 29.75
CA TYR A 623 -1.64 -3.27 28.61
C TYR A 623 -3.00 -3.59 27.97
N ASP A 624 -3.43 -2.74 27.04
CA ASP A 624 -4.65 -2.97 26.28
C ASP A 624 -4.38 -4.05 25.23
N MET A 625 -5.15 -5.12 25.25
CA MET A 625 -4.98 -6.24 24.33
C MET A 625 -6.29 -6.67 23.68
N ALA A 626 -6.21 -7.05 22.41
CA ALA A 626 -7.32 -7.63 21.67
C ALA A 626 -6.79 -8.74 20.75
N GLN A 627 -7.65 -9.68 20.36
CA GLN A 627 -7.32 -10.73 19.40
C GLN A 627 -8.41 -10.93 18.37
N TRP A 628 -8.01 -11.46 17.22
CA TRP A 628 -8.91 -11.84 16.13
C TRP A 628 -8.25 -12.88 15.22
N THR A 629 -9.04 -13.51 14.37
CA THR A 629 -8.52 -14.26 13.22
C THR A 629 -9.13 -13.72 11.93
N TYR A 630 -8.76 -14.29 10.78
CA TYR A 630 -9.17 -13.82 9.47
C TYR A 630 -10.00 -14.86 8.73
N LEU A 631 -11.03 -14.38 8.03
CA LEU A 631 -11.75 -15.18 7.05
C LEU A 631 -11.17 -14.94 5.65
N SER A 632 -10.57 -15.99 5.06
CA SER A 632 -10.15 -15.97 3.66
C SER A 632 -11.36 -16.04 2.73
N THR A 633 -11.44 -15.10 1.78
CA THR A 633 -12.54 -15.02 0.81
C THR A 633 -11.99 -14.70 -0.58
N GLY A 634 -12.71 -15.00 -1.65
CA GLY A 634 -12.30 -14.58 -3.00
C GLY A 634 -12.33 -13.06 -3.24
N ARG A 635 -12.84 -12.26 -2.29
CA ARG A 635 -12.88 -10.79 -2.37
C ARG A 635 -11.53 -10.21 -1.97
N TYR A 636 -11.31 -8.95 -2.31
CA TYR A 636 -10.05 -8.29 -1.95
C TYR A 636 -9.96 -8.09 -0.42
N GLY A 637 -9.00 -8.79 0.20
CA GLY A 637 -8.81 -8.82 1.65
C GLY A 637 -9.83 -9.74 2.33
N GLY A 638 -9.73 -9.83 3.64
CA GLY A 638 -10.65 -10.61 4.47
C GLY A 638 -11.01 -9.84 5.74
N PRO A 639 -12.22 -10.04 6.28
CA PRO A 639 -12.60 -9.39 7.52
C PRO A 639 -11.82 -10.00 8.68
N LYS A 640 -11.53 -9.17 9.68
CA LYS A 640 -11.28 -9.67 11.03
C LYS A 640 -12.57 -10.34 11.52
N VAL A 641 -12.46 -11.51 12.11
CA VAL A 641 -13.56 -12.29 12.68
C VAL A 641 -13.17 -12.81 14.04
N ASP A 642 -14.16 -13.12 14.88
CA ASP A 642 -13.97 -13.53 16.27
C ASP A 642 -13.09 -12.53 17.06
N GLU A 643 -13.35 -11.23 16.83
CA GLU A 643 -12.68 -10.14 17.53
C GLU A 643 -13.11 -10.15 19.01
N SER A 644 -12.14 -10.12 19.92
CA SER A 644 -12.39 -10.11 21.37
C SER A 644 -11.29 -9.37 22.12
N ASP A 645 -11.66 -8.67 23.19
CA ASP A 645 -10.71 -8.08 24.12
C ASP A 645 -10.03 -9.17 24.96
N LEU A 646 -8.77 -8.94 25.32
CA LEU A 646 -7.97 -9.82 26.15
C LEU A 646 -7.62 -9.13 27.46
N GLU A 647 -7.99 -9.76 28.57
CA GLU A 647 -7.65 -9.28 29.91
C GLU A 647 -6.23 -9.74 30.31
N VAL A 648 -5.39 -8.77 30.67
CA VAL A 648 -4.14 -9.05 31.39
C VAL A 648 -4.46 -9.22 32.86
N THR A 649 -4.28 -10.44 33.38
CA THR A 649 -4.63 -10.78 34.77
C THR A 649 -3.47 -10.56 35.75
N LYS A 650 -2.25 -10.52 35.23
CA LYS A 650 -1.03 -10.33 36.03
C LYS A 650 0.09 -9.78 35.15
N ALA A 651 0.84 -8.82 35.67
CA ALA A 651 2.07 -8.31 35.09
C ALA A 651 3.21 -8.43 36.09
N VAL A 652 4.36 -8.97 35.67
CA VAL A 652 5.54 -9.17 36.54
C VAL A 652 6.76 -8.57 35.87
N ALA A 653 7.30 -7.50 36.45
CA ALA A 653 8.47 -6.82 35.92
C ALA A 653 9.77 -7.62 36.15
N SER A 654 10.70 -7.53 35.20
CA SER A 654 12.08 -7.93 35.43
C SER A 654 12.78 -6.99 36.42
N SER A 655 13.83 -7.48 37.09
CA SER A 655 14.58 -6.68 38.07
C SER A 655 15.24 -5.44 37.46
N ASP A 656 15.67 -5.52 36.20
CA ASP A 656 16.26 -4.40 35.46
C ASP A 656 15.20 -3.44 34.89
N GLY A 657 13.92 -3.81 34.88
CA GLY A 657 12.82 -3.05 34.29
C GLY A 657 12.81 -3.02 32.77
N LEU A 658 13.59 -3.88 32.11
CA LEU A 658 13.62 -4.00 30.64
C LEU A 658 12.51 -4.88 30.08
N SER A 659 11.89 -5.73 30.92
CA SER A 659 10.85 -6.65 30.47
C SER A 659 9.72 -6.77 31.48
N VAL A 660 8.55 -7.19 30.99
CA VAL A 660 7.40 -7.57 31.79
C VAL A 660 6.80 -8.87 31.28
N ALA A 661 6.53 -9.81 32.18
CA ALA A 661 5.79 -11.03 31.87
C ALA A 661 4.30 -10.80 32.15
N LEU A 662 3.48 -10.91 31.10
CA LEU A 662 2.04 -10.70 31.09
C LEU A 662 1.32 -12.04 31.08
N SER A 663 0.40 -12.26 32.02
CA SER A 663 -0.48 -13.43 32.06
C SER A 663 -1.83 -13.10 31.43
N VAL A 664 -2.12 -13.76 30.31
CA VAL A 664 -3.29 -13.53 29.46
C VAL A 664 -3.93 -14.89 29.15
N PRO A 665 -4.85 -15.38 30.00
CA PRO A 665 -5.28 -16.79 29.98
C PRO A 665 -6.08 -17.19 28.73
N ASN A 666 -6.73 -16.24 28.05
CA ASN A 666 -7.69 -16.49 26.98
C ASN A 666 -7.11 -16.33 25.56
N ILE A 667 -5.78 -16.42 25.41
CA ILE A 667 -5.10 -16.37 24.11
C ILE A 667 -5.40 -17.62 23.27
N LYS A 668 -5.67 -17.42 21.98
CA LYS A 668 -5.98 -18.49 21.02
C LYS A 668 -4.86 -18.67 19.99
N GLU A 669 -4.52 -19.92 19.65
CA GLU A 669 -3.65 -20.22 18.51
C GLU A 669 -4.40 -19.98 17.18
N GLY A 670 -3.69 -19.54 16.13
CA GLY A 670 -4.25 -19.12 14.85
C GLY A 670 -4.80 -17.68 14.84
N TYR A 671 -4.48 -16.88 15.86
CA TYR A 671 -5.00 -15.52 16.03
C TYR A 671 -3.87 -14.50 15.90
N CYS A 672 -4.24 -13.32 15.42
CA CYS A 672 -3.47 -12.11 15.60
C CYS A 672 -3.90 -11.45 16.92
N ILE A 673 -2.92 -10.95 17.67
CA ILE A 673 -3.07 -10.31 18.97
C ILE A 673 -2.44 -8.93 18.86
N GLN A 674 -3.24 -7.89 19.12
CA GLN A 674 -2.75 -6.53 19.28
C GLN A 674 -2.49 -6.24 20.75
N LEU A 675 -1.37 -5.58 21.04
CA LEU A 675 -1.09 -4.97 22.32
C LEU A 675 -0.81 -3.49 22.12
N THR A 676 -1.38 -2.64 22.97
CA THR A 676 -1.07 -1.22 23.07
C THR A 676 -0.61 -0.90 24.50
N THR A 677 0.48 -0.16 24.64
CA THR A 677 1.01 0.24 25.95
C THR A 677 1.75 1.58 25.85
N ASN A 678 1.71 2.43 26.88
CA ASN A 678 2.32 3.77 26.84
C ASN A 678 3.19 4.06 28.07
N PRO A 679 4.28 3.31 28.29
CA PRO A 679 5.21 3.60 29.37
C PRO A 679 6.00 4.88 29.10
N VAL A 680 6.58 5.39 30.19
CA VAL A 680 7.69 6.34 30.18
C VAL A 680 8.91 5.63 30.76
N SER A 681 10.09 5.82 30.16
CA SER A 681 11.33 5.23 30.68
C SER A 681 11.66 5.79 32.07
N ARG A 682 12.56 5.14 32.81
CA ARG A 682 13.10 5.69 34.08
C ARG A 682 13.79 7.04 33.91
N THR A 683 14.22 7.39 32.69
CA THR A 683 14.83 8.68 32.35
C THR A 683 13.81 9.73 31.91
N GLY A 684 12.51 9.43 31.93
CA GLY A 684 11.45 10.37 31.56
C GLY A 684 11.13 10.43 30.07
N GLU A 685 11.65 9.50 29.27
CA GLU A 685 11.41 9.48 27.83
C GLU A 685 10.08 8.80 27.51
N ALA A 686 9.26 9.43 26.65
CA ALA A 686 8.04 8.81 26.14
C ALA A 686 8.38 7.74 25.10
N ILE A 687 7.64 6.62 25.12
CA ILE A 687 7.88 5.54 24.16
C ILE A 687 7.62 5.99 22.71
N TRP A 688 8.52 5.61 21.81
CA TRP A 688 8.45 5.95 20.40
C TRP A 688 7.20 5.36 19.72
N SER A 689 6.99 4.06 19.89
CA SER A 689 5.75 3.38 19.55
C SER A 689 5.47 2.28 20.58
N GLY A 690 4.21 2.19 20.98
CA GLY A 690 3.74 1.26 22.00
C GLY A 690 2.79 0.18 21.48
N ASP A 691 2.68 0.04 20.16
CA ASP A 691 1.77 -0.91 19.51
C ASP A 691 2.55 -2.12 18.97
N VAL A 692 2.01 -3.32 19.21
CA VAL A 692 2.55 -4.60 18.70
C VAL A 692 1.40 -5.39 18.08
N TRP A 693 1.66 -6.01 16.92
CA TRP A 693 0.76 -7.01 16.31
C TRP A 693 1.49 -8.35 16.26
N TYR A 694 1.08 -9.29 17.08
CA TYR A 694 1.67 -10.62 17.19
C TYR A 694 0.76 -11.64 16.52
N THR A 695 1.32 -12.58 15.77
CA THR A 695 0.59 -13.76 15.26
C THR A 695 0.98 -14.96 16.09
N LEU A 696 0.02 -15.60 16.74
CA LEU A 696 0.25 -16.75 17.61
C LEU A 696 -0.21 -18.02 16.90
N ASN A 697 0.72 -18.79 16.35
CA ASN A 697 0.42 -20.06 15.69
C ASN A 697 0.52 -21.26 16.64
N ARG A 698 1.38 -21.15 17.67
CA ARG A 698 1.66 -22.21 18.63
C ARG A 698 2.01 -21.61 20.00
N ARG A 699 1.40 -22.14 21.06
CA ARG A 699 1.77 -21.80 22.44
C ARG A 699 2.97 -22.63 22.89
N PRO A 700 3.97 -22.03 23.55
CA PRO A 700 5.01 -22.77 24.26
C PRO A 700 4.41 -23.70 25.32
N ILE A 701 4.99 -24.91 25.46
CA ILE A 701 4.51 -25.98 26.38
C ILE A 701 4.93 -25.73 27.82
#